data_AF-A0AA37S0X1-F1
#
_entry.id   AF-A0AA37S0X1-F1
#
_cell.length_a   1.000
_cell.length_b   1.000
_cell.length_c   1.000
_cell.angle_alpha   90.00
_cell.angle_beta   90.00
_cell.angle_gamma   90.00
#
_symmetry.space_group_name_H-M   'P 1'
#
loop_
_entity.id
_entity.type
_entity.pdbx_description
1 polymer ?
#
loop_
_entity_poly.entity_id
_entity_poly.type
_entity_poly.pdbx_seq_one_letter_code
_entity_poly.pdbx_strand_id
1 'polypeptide(L)'
;MRKELPAKYYLAHFKELIGFVSDKCMHLLEQKHITFINKINTLDEQSQCMLARIYSRKPYLVQTQSLNYEEIISPYQSLFNLKTAGLVYEPSQTDAKQLLSHLTKPALIELLAQQEQPPLFKKSAAKSCLVEVAISFFESKPERLSHLYNQYVINNREEYYEYFEFLYIGRLSAGDVNHQNRFVLRDLGVTPVRQGHNESLSRFDSIEEAQSNYVLNRFRLAVKNAKDDNENEMLAKQLINELAVGVIARELKNKLLVILYKQLKTTNPVLAFDVLNACEDDTHALEIQIREQYRLGNKEWVKAQLEKIIENPLTDELLYFADDFLMRKFNKQTRSRLSEMLASTRCIIEVDELYRGDVELGVSDHYTRQGKQVFYTENTLWQSLFALVFWQELFIETPTPPCNEFDIFPQALKTDSFYLNQSSQIEARLAACNSTSKLLRLVCHHAAKYYEQPNGLFRWHKDVLKPLEMLILNSPINALLSHLKNMAKNYRQLKDGYPDLMIVDNSAVHFEEVKAPGDKLKRNQLVSIDNLKNSGFKVNIAAVKWYVDPNRIYSVVDIETTGGLKGGNRITEIGIVKIKQGEIVDTWTTLINPERPIPRFITSLTGINDAMVSNAPIFSEIAAPLLNQLSGSIFVAHNVNFDYGFIKKELERIGINFKMPKLCTVVESRKAFKGLKSYSLGNLSAHFNLDLTNHHRALDDAKAAAQLLLLVQQTDSQ
;
A
#
# COMPACT_ATOMS: atom_id res chain seq x y z
N MET A 1 23.71 8.45 13.68
CA MET A 1 24.93 7.96 13.00
C MET A 1 24.47 7.11 11.82
N ARG A 2 24.79 7.44 10.57
CA ARG A 2 24.41 6.59 9.42
C ARG A 2 25.26 5.32 9.51
N LYS A 3 24.63 4.14 9.53
CA LYS A 3 25.36 2.88 9.43
C LYS A 3 26.06 2.83 8.08
N GLU A 4 27.38 2.69 8.08
CA GLU A 4 28.16 2.43 6.86
C GLU A 4 28.31 0.92 6.69
N LEU A 5 28.14 0.44 5.45
CA LEU A 5 28.29 -0.98 5.13
C LEU A 5 29.76 -1.30 4.79
N PRO A 6 30.26 -2.51 5.13
CA PRO A 6 31.60 -2.93 4.74
C PRO A 6 31.80 -2.95 3.22
N ALA A 7 33.01 -2.69 2.73
CA ALA A 7 33.30 -2.60 1.29
C ALA A 7 32.80 -3.80 0.46
N LYS A 8 32.83 -5.02 1.03
CA LYS A 8 32.41 -6.28 0.38
C LYS A 8 31.05 -6.81 0.87
N TYR A 9 30.16 -5.95 1.38
CA TYR A 9 28.84 -6.37 1.89
C TYR A 9 28.05 -7.25 0.89
N TYR A 10 28.13 -6.93 -0.40
CA TYR A 10 27.43 -7.64 -1.46
C TYR A 10 27.93 -9.09 -1.65
N LEU A 11 29.21 -9.35 -1.37
CA LEU A 11 29.77 -10.70 -1.39
C LEU A 11 29.23 -11.50 -0.19
N ALA A 12 29.10 -10.87 0.98
CA ALA A 12 28.48 -11.52 2.13
C ALA A 12 27.03 -11.93 1.82
N HIS A 13 26.23 -11.04 1.22
CA HIS A 13 24.86 -11.36 0.79
C HIS A 13 24.80 -12.46 -0.27
N PHE A 14 25.74 -12.45 -1.22
CA PHE A 14 25.87 -13.49 -2.23
C PHE A 14 26.17 -14.86 -1.57
N LYS A 15 27.13 -14.91 -0.64
CA LYS A 15 27.49 -16.13 0.09
C LYS A 15 26.35 -16.61 0.99
N GLU A 16 25.64 -15.69 1.64
CA GLU A 16 24.46 -15.98 2.47
C GLU A 16 23.38 -16.69 1.65
N LEU A 17 23.08 -16.18 0.45
CA LEU A 17 22.12 -16.81 -0.47
C LEU A 17 22.58 -18.18 -0.95
N ILE A 18 23.83 -18.31 -1.40
CA ILE A 18 24.37 -19.59 -1.89
C ILE A 18 24.43 -20.63 -0.77
N GLY A 19 24.81 -20.22 0.44
CA GLY A 19 24.80 -21.06 1.64
C GLY A 19 23.39 -21.57 1.94
N PHE A 20 22.40 -20.68 1.98
CA PHE A 20 21.01 -21.08 2.16
C PHE A 20 20.54 -22.10 1.12
N VAL A 21 20.83 -21.86 -0.17
CA VAL A 21 20.42 -22.76 -1.25
C VAL A 21 21.10 -24.13 -1.13
N SER A 22 22.39 -24.15 -0.78
CA SER A 22 23.18 -25.38 -0.61
C SER A 22 22.73 -26.18 0.61
N ASP A 23 22.31 -25.51 1.69
CA ASP A 23 21.94 -26.17 2.93
C ASP A 23 20.47 -26.61 2.94
N LYS A 24 19.58 -25.82 2.33
CA LYS A 24 18.13 -25.96 2.49
C LYS A 24 17.39 -26.34 1.21
N CYS A 25 17.96 -26.13 0.03
CA CYS A 25 17.21 -26.24 -1.22
C CYS A 25 17.82 -27.21 -2.24
N MET A 26 18.80 -28.04 -1.87
CA MET A 26 19.46 -28.96 -2.81
C MET A 26 18.50 -29.89 -3.55
N HIS A 27 17.42 -30.36 -2.90
CA HIS A 27 16.38 -31.18 -3.52
C HIS A 27 15.50 -30.43 -4.54
N LEU A 28 15.59 -29.10 -4.56
CA LEU A 28 14.87 -28.24 -5.50
C LEU A 28 15.74 -27.85 -6.72
N LEU A 29 16.96 -28.39 -6.83
CA LEU A 29 17.92 -27.99 -7.85
C LEU A 29 18.05 -29.01 -8.98
N GLU A 30 17.96 -28.52 -10.21
CA GLU A 30 18.45 -29.26 -11.39
C GLU A 30 19.99 -29.43 -11.37
N GLN A 31 20.50 -30.41 -12.11
CA GLN A 31 21.93 -30.72 -12.20
C GLN A 31 22.81 -29.52 -12.61
N LYS A 32 22.28 -28.62 -13.46
CA LYS A 32 22.98 -27.41 -13.90
C LYS A 32 23.25 -26.46 -12.73
N HIS A 33 22.30 -26.33 -11.79
CA HIS A 33 22.43 -25.48 -10.61
C HIS A 33 23.46 -26.04 -9.63
N ILE A 34 23.45 -27.36 -9.42
CA ILE A 34 24.43 -28.05 -8.55
C ILE A 34 25.84 -27.87 -9.11
N THR A 35 26.00 -28.06 -10.42
CA THR A 35 27.28 -27.87 -11.12
C THR A 35 27.77 -26.42 -10.97
N PHE A 36 26.87 -25.45 -11.07
CA PHE A 36 27.17 -24.03 -10.89
C PHE A 36 27.65 -23.72 -9.46
N ILE A 37 26.98 -24.22 -8.42
CA ILE A 37 27.39 -24.05 -7.02
C ILE A 37 28.78 -24.67 -6.77
N ASN A 38 29.02 -25.88 -7.26
CA ASN A 38 30.32 -26.54 -7.13
C ASN A 38 31.46 -25.71 -7.73
N LYS A 39 31.25 -25.14 -8.92
CA LYS A 39 32.22 -24.25 -9.57
C LYS A 39 32.47 -22.98 -8.76
N ILE A 40 31.43 -22.36 -8.18
CA ILE A 40 31.61 -21.15 -7.35
C ILE A 40 32.46 -21.47 -6.11
N ASN A 41 32.23 -22.62 -5.47
CA ASN A 41 32.93 -23.02 -4.26
C ASN A 41 34.43 -23.27 -4.49
N THR A 42 34.86 -23.48 -5.75
CA THR A 42 36.29 -23.60 -6.11
C THR A 42 36.97 -22.26 -6.44
N LEU A 43 36.23 -21.17 -6.56
CA LEU A 43 36.78 -19.85 -6.89
C LEU A 43 37.45 -19.19 -5.68
N ASP A 44 38.48 -18.40 -5.96
CA ASP A 44 39.02 -17.46 -4.99
C ASP A 44 38.05 -16.29 -4.72
N GLU A 45 38.27 -15.58 -3.61
CA GLU A 45 37.38 -14.50 -3.17
C GLU A 45 37.27 -13.35 -4.18
N GLN A 46 38.34 -13.03 -4.92
CA GLN A 46 38.34 -11.94 -5.90
C GLN A 46 37.46 -12.30 -7.10
N SER A 47 37.54 -13.55 -7.57
CA SER A 47 36.63 -14.09 -8.59
C SER A 47 35.18 -14.15 -8.12
N GLN A 48 34.91 -14.53 -6.87
CA GLN A 48 33.54 -14.48 -6.31
C GLN A 48 33.00 -13.04 -6.22
N CYS A 49 33.83 -12.09 -5.78
CA CYS A 49 33.51 -10.66 -5.80
C CYS A 49 33.14 -10.19 -7.21
N MET A 50 33.94 -10.55 -8.21
CA MET A 50 33.71 -10.18 -9.60
C MET A 50 32.38 -10.75 -10.12
N LEU A 51 32.08 -12.02 -9.84
CA LEU A 51 30.82 -12.65 -10.24
C LEU A 51 29.61 -11.95 -9.59
N ALA A 52 29.68 -11.68 -8.28
CA ALA A 52 28.63 -10.96 -7.56
C ALA A 52 28.42 -9.55 -8.12
N ARG A 53 29.49 -8.85 -8.51
CA ARG A 53 29.41 -7.55 -9.19
C ARG A 53 28.76 -7.66 -10.56
N ILE A 54 29.12 -8.65 -11.38
CA ILE A 54 28.46 -8.87 -12.68
C ILE A 54 26.96 -9.10 -12.48
N TYR A 55 26.56 -9.99 -11.58
CA TYR A 55 25.14 -10.31 -11.33
C TYR A 55 24.35 -9.16 -10.69
N SER A 56 25.02 -8.23 -9.99
CA SER A 56 24.39 -7.01 -9.48
C SER A 56 24.03 -6.00 -10.58
N ARG A 57 24.63 -6.11 -11.78
CA ARG A 57 24.35 -5.21 -12.91
C ARG A 57 23.01 -5.56 -13.55
N LYS A 58 22.28 -4.54 -13.97
CA LYS A 58 20.99 -4.67 -14.66
C LYS A 58 21.10 -5.17 -16.12
N PRO A 59 22.08 -4.73 -16.94
CA PRO A 59 22.13 -5.16 -18.34
C PRO A 59 22.57 -6.62 -18.51
N TYR A 60 22.03 -7.27 -19.55
CA TYR A 60 22.45 -8.62 -20.00
C TYR A 60 23.89 -8.62 -20.52
N LEU A 61 24.34 -7.54 -21.15
CA LEU A 61 25.73 -7.38 -21.62
C LEU A 61 26.45 -6.39 -20.74
N VAL A 62 27.59 -6.80 -20.17
CA VAL A 62 28.39 -5.99 -19.27
C VAL A 62 29.74 -5.72 -19.91
N GLN A 63 30.08 -4.45 -20.08
CA GLN A 63 31.36 -4.05 -20.66
C GLN A 63 32.49 -4.37 -19.66
N THR A 64 33.48 -5.13 -20.10
CA THR A 64 34.58 -5.62 -19.26
C THR A 64 35.39 -4.48 -18.63
N GLN A 65 35.63 -3.41 -19.37
CA GLN A 65 36.34 -2.21 -18.89
C GLN A 65 35.60 -1.49 -17.74
N SER A 66 34.29 -1.68 -17.62
CA SER A 66 33.49 -1.07 -16.54
C SER A 66 33.54 -1.84 -15.22
N LEU A 67 34.14 -3.03 -15.21
CA LEU A 67 34.28 -3.91 -14.05
C LEU A 67 35.56 -3.58 -13.27
N ASN A 68 35.74 -2.33 -12.89
CA ASN A 68 36.86 -1.86 -12.08
C ASN A 68 36.37 -1.38 -10.72
N TYR A 69 36.82 -2.03 -9.65
CA TYR A 69 36.36 -1.81 -8.27
C TYR A 69 37.55 -1.83 -7.33
N GLU A 70 37.63 -0.89 -6.39
CA GLU A 70 38.78 -0.73 -5.48
C GLU A 70 39.05 -2.00 -4.64
N GLU A 71 38.00 -2.72 -4.27
CA GLU A 71 38.12 -3.94 -3.48
C GLU A 71 38.53 -5.19 -4.28
N ILE A 72 38.61 -5.09 -5.61
CA ILE A 72 39.03 -6.16 -6.52
C ILE A 72 40.42 -5.83 -7.10
N ILE A 73 41.46 -6.45 -6.56
CA ILE A 73 42.87 -6.15 -6.84
C ILE A 73 43.25 -6.49 -8.29
N SER A 74 42.71 -7.57 -8.84
CA SER A 74 43.04 -8.03 -10.19
C SER A 74 41.79 -8.39 -11.00
N PRO A 75 41.07 -7.38 -11.54
CA PRO A 75 39.84 -7.59 -12.31
C PRO A 75 40.02 -8.51 -13.52
N TYR A 76 41.12 -8.36 -14.27
CA TYR A 76 41.42 -9.19 -15.44
C TYR A 76 41.60 -10.67 -15.08
N GLN A 77 42.40 -10.96 -14.04
CA GLN A 77 42.61 -12.33 -13.55
C GLN A 77 41.30 -12.93 -13.03
N SER A 78 40.52 -12.14 -12.27
CA SER A 78 39.23 -12.58 -11.74
C SER A 78 38.26 -12.97 -12.85
N LEU A 79 38.21 -12.16 -13.92
CA LEU A 79 37.38 -12.42 -15.10
C LEU A 79 37.88 -13.63 -15.90
N PHE A 80 39.19 -13.78 -16.05
CA PHE A 80 39.80 -14.95 -16.70
C PHE A 80 39.41 -16.24 -15.96
N ASN A 81 39.57 -16.27 -14.63
CA ASN A 81 39.18 -17.42 -13.80
C ASN A 81 37.69 -17.77 -13.97
N LEU A 82 36.79 -16.78 -14.03
CA LEU A 82 35.35 -17.00 -14.25
C LEU A 82 35.05 -17.59 -15.63
N LYS A 83 35.77 -17.14 -16.67
CA LYS A 83 35.65 -17.70 -18.02
C LYS A 83 36.18 -19.13 -18.09
N THR A 84 37.35 -19.40 -17.50
CA THR A 84 37.94 -20.75 -17.44
C THR A 84 37.05 -21.73 -16.67
N ALA A 85 36.41 -21.27 -15.58
CA ALA A 85 35.44 -22.06 -14.85
C ALA A 85 34.12 -22.28 -15.63
N GLY A 86 33.89 -21.58 -16.74
CA GLY A 86 32.64 -21.60 -17.49
C GLY A 86 31.46 -21.12 -16.65
N LEU A 87 31.66 -20.01 -15.93
CA LEU A 87 30.62 -19.33 -15.15
C LEU A 87 30.15 -18.04 -15.82
N VAL A 88 31.02 -17.43 -16.64
CA VAL A 88 30.76 -16.23 -17.42
C VAL A 88 31.28 -16.46 -18.84
N TYR A 89 30.55 -15.97 -19.83
CA TYR A 89 30.86 -16.17 -21.25
C TYR A 89 31.03 -14.84 -21.96
N GLU A 90 31.82 -14.84 -23.03
CA GLU A 90 31.80 -13.75 -24.01
C GLU A 90 30.59 -13.94 -24.94
N PRO A 91 30.02 -12.85 -25.48
CA PRO A 91 29.00 -12.95 -26.51
C PRO A 91 29.49 -13.73 -27.72
N SER A 92 28.57 -14.41 -28.41
CA SER A 92 28.87 -15.12 -29.65
C SER A 92 28.00 -14.61 -30.81
N GLN A 93 28.07 -15.29 -31.95
CA GLN A 93 27.24 -14.96 -33.12
C GLN A 93 25.73 -14.98 -32.79
N THR A 94 25.30 -15.83 -31.86
CA THR A 94 23.89 -15.90 -31.42
C THR A 94 23.44 -14.64 -30.69
N ASP A 95 24.37 -13.90 -30.07
CA ASP A 95 24.10 -12.69 -29.29
C ASP A 95 24.24 -11.41 -30.12
N ALA A 96 24.63 -11.49 -31.40
CA ALA A 96 24.92 -10.34 -32.25
C ALA A 96 23.81 -9.29 -32.26
N LYS A 97 22.55 -9.73 -32.41
CA LYS A 97 21.37 -8.83 -32.43
C LYS A 97 21.19 -8.08 -31.11
N GLN A 98 21.40 -8.76 -29.99
CA GLN A 98 21.31 -8.17 -28.65
C GLN A 98 22.47 -7.21 -28.38
N LEU A 99 23.69 -7.57 -28.79
CA LEU A 99 24.87 -6.73 -28.69
C LEU A 99 24.71 -5.42 -29.46
N LEU A 100 24.29 -5.48 -30.72
CA LEU A 100 24.03 -4.29 -31.52
C LEU A 100 22.93 -3.42 -30.90
N SER A 101 21.88 -4.04 -30.37
CA SER A 101 20.80 -3.33 -29.65
C SER A 101 21.29 -2.65 -28.36
N HIS A 102 22.29 -3.24 -27.70
CA HIS A 102 22.87 -2.76 -26.45
C HIS A 102 23.76 -1.53 -26.65
N LEU A 103 24.49 -1.45 -27.76
CA LEU A 103 25.40 -0.34 -28.06
C LEU A 103 24.74 1.05 -27.96
N THR A 104 25.53 2.05 -27.57
CA THR A 104 25.09 3.45 -27.59
C THR A 104 24.95 3.92 -29.04
N LYS A 105 24.13 4.96 -29.27
CA LYS A 105 23.99 5.56 -30.61
C LYS A 105 25.35 5.98 -31.21
N PRO A 106 26.26 6.64 -30.46
CA PRO A 106 27.61 6.94 -30.97
C PRO A 106 28.40 5.69 -31.35
N ALA A 107 28.41 4.65 -30.50
CA ALA A 107 29.14 3.41 -30.79
C ALA A 107 28.61 2.69 -32.03
N LEU A 108 27.29 2.70 -32.27
CA LEU A 108 26.70 2.16 -33.50
C LEU A 108 27.14 2.93 -34.75
N ILE A 109 27.14 4.26 -34.69
CA ILE A 109 27.57 5.09 -35.82
C ILE A 109 29.04 4.83 -36.14
N GLU A 110 29.88 4.75 -35.11
CA GLU A 110 31.30 4.46 -35.25
C GLU A 110 31.53 3.07 -35.84
N LEU A 111 30.90 2.05 -35.26
CA LEU A 111 30.99 0.66 -35.71
C LEU A 111 30.61 0.52 -37.19
N LEU A 112 29.53 1.16 -37.63
CA LEU A 112 29.07 1.11 -39.03
C LEU A 112 29.98 1.90 -39.97
N ALA A 113 30.52 3.04 -39.52
CA ALA A 113 31.39 3.89 -40.35
C ALA A 113 32.79 3.31 -40.57
N GLN A 114 33.28 2.49 -39.64
CA GLN A 114 34.61 1.86 -39.70
C GLN A 114 34.66 0.60 -40.59
N GLN A 115 33.53 0.16 -41.15
CA GLN A 115 33.48 -1.03 -41.99
C GLN A 115 34.06 -0.76 -43.38
N GLU A 116 34.82 -1.70 -43.91
CA GLU A 116 35.12 -1.74 -45.34
C GLU A 116 33.81 -1.88 -46.12
N GLN A 117 33.48 -0.86 -46.91
CA GLN A 117 32.17 -0.63 -47.56
C GLN A 117 31.03 -0.49 -46.53
N PRO A 118 30.91 0.68 -45.88
CA PRO A 118 29.90 0.90 -44.87
C PRO A 118 28.48 0.91 -45.47
N PRO A 119 27.47 0.45 -44.74
CA PRO A 119 26.08 0.56 -45.20
C PRO A 119 25.66 2.03 -45.29
N LEU A 120 24.64 2.30 -46.10
CA LEU A 120 24.05 3.64 -46.21
C LEU A 120 23.19 3.93 -44.98
N PHE A 121 23.59 4.89 -44.14
CA PHE A 121 22.80 5.34 -43.00
C PHE A 121 22.98 6.84 -42.72
N LYS A 122 21.97 7.45 -42.08
CA LYS A 122 22.06 8.84 -41.61
C LYS A 122 22.51 8.87 -40.16
N LYS A 123 23.61 9.58 -39.85
CA LYS A 123 24.09 9.76 -38.45
C LYS A 123 23.02 10.37 -37.52
N SER A 124 22.11 11.18 -38.07
CA SER A 124 20.99 11.77 -37.34
C SER A 124 19.85 10.79 -37.02
N ALA A 125 19.80 9.61 -37.64
CA ALA A 125 18.71 8.64 -37.47
C ALA A 125 18.50 8.22 -36.00
N ALA A 126 17.27 7.79 -35.67
CA ALA A 126 16.96 7.25 -34.36
C ALA A 126 17.79 5.98 -34.06
N LYS A 127 18.06 5.68 -32.78
CA LYS A 127 18.84 4.49 -32.39
C LYS A 127 18.22 3.20 -32.95
N SER A 128 16.90 3.05 -32.89
CA SER A 128 16.20 1.87 -33.42
C SER A 128 16.51 1.62 -34.89
N CYS A 129 16.44 2.65 -35.73
CA CYS A 129 16.79 2.55 -37.16
C CYS A 129 18.26 2.18 -37.37
N LEU A 130 19.18 2.74 -36.58
CA LEU A 130 20.60 2.37 -36.65
C LEU A 130 20.85 0.92 -36.23
N VAL A 131 20.11 0.42 -35.24
CA VAL A 131 20.15 -0.98 -34.80
C VAL A 131 19.66 -1.90 -35.93
N GLU A 132 18.54 -1.57 -36.58
CA GLU A 132 18.01 -2.35 -37.70
C GLU A 132 19.00 -2.42 -38.87
N VAL A 133 19.61 -1.29 -39.25
CA VAL A 133 20.66 -1.23 -40.28
C VAL A 133 21.85 -2.08 -39.88
N ALA A 134 22.30 -1.98 -38.63
CA ALA A 134 23.42 -2.77 -38.15
C ALA A 134 23.12 -4.28 -38.14
N ILE A 135 21.94 -4.69 -37.66
CA ILE A 135 21.52 -6.09 -37.66
C ILE A 135 21.51 -6.63 -39.10
N SER A 136 20.87 -5.93 -40.03
CA SER A 136 20.81 -6.35 -41.43
C SER A 136 22.20 -6.43 -42.08
N PHE A 137 23.08 -5.46 -41.80
CA PHE A 137 24.43 -5.45 -42.35
C PHE A 137 25.28 -6.62 -41.84
N PHE A 138 25.30 -6.84 -40.53
CA PHE A 138 26.15 -7.86 -39.90
C PHE A 138 25.56 -9.27 -39.95
N GLU A 139 24.28 -9.45 -40.28
CA GLU A 139 23.67 -10.78 -40.50
C GLU A 139 24.37 -11.54 -41.64
N SER A 140 24.85 -10.83 -42.66
CA SER A 140 25.63 -11.41 -43.77
C SER A 140 27.13 -11.54 -43.50
N LYS A 141 27.64 -10.93 -42.42
CA LYS A 141 29.09 -10.79 -42.10
C LYS A 141 29.34 -10.88 -40.58
N PRO A 142 28.90 -11.95 -39.90
CA PRO A 142 28.94 -12.03 -38.43
C PRO A 142 30.37 -12.03 -37.86
N GLU A 143 31.36 -12.48 -38.63
CA GLU A 143 32.77 -12.51 -38.24
C GLU A 143 33.35 -11.12 -37.93
N ARG A 144 32.79 -10.06 -38.53
CA ARG A 144 33.22 -8.67 -38.30
C ARG A 144 32.89 -8.15 -36.90
N LEU A 145 32.03 -8.84 -36.15
CA LEU A 145 31.70 -8.50 -34.76
C LEU A 145 32.62 -9.18 -33.73
N SER A 146 33.51 -10.07 -34.15
CA SER A 146 34.38 -10.86 -33.25
C SER A 146 35.19 -10.01 -32.26
N HIS A 147 35.78 -8.91 -32.72
CA HIS A 147 36.54 -7.96 -31.90
C HIS A 147 35.68 -7.22 -30.85
N LEU A 148 34.36 -7.16 -31.06
CA LEU A 148 33.44 -6.53 -30.13
C LEU A 148 33.04 -7.50 -29.02
N TYR A 149 32.96 -8.80 -29.31
CA TYR A 149 32.61 -9.83 -28.34
C TYR A 149 33.56 -9.83 -27.14
N ASN A 150 34.87 -9.75 -27.35
CA ASN A 150 35.86 -9.76 -26.27
C ASN A 150 35.76 -8.55 -25.30
N GLN A 151 35.03 -7.49 -25.67
CA GLN A 151 34.86 -6.29 -24.85
C GLN A 151 33.74 -6.44 -23.84
N TYR A 152 32.91 -7.47 -23.98
CA TYR A 152 31.74 -7.71 -23.14
C TYR A 152 31.80 -9.09 -22.49
N VAL A 153 31.04 -9.22 -21.41
CA VAL A 153 30.64 -10.51 -20.87
C VAL A 153 29.14 -10.57 -20.72
N ILE A 154 28.58 -11.77 -20.86
CA ILE A 154 27.17 -12.05 -20.64
C ILE A 154 26.92 -12.17 -19.13
N ASN A 155 25.96 -11.38 -18.65
CA ASN A 155 25.34 -11.55 -17.35
C ASN A 155 24.27 -12.64 -17.44
N ASN A 156 24.71 -13.89 -17.33
CA ASN A 156 23.86 -15.09 -17.40
C ASN A 156 23.13 -15.40 -16.09
N ARG A 157 22.85 -14.39 -15.24
CA ARG A 157 22.20 -14.60 -13.94
C ARG A 157 20.84 -15.31 -14.05
N GLU A 158 20.09 -15.11 -15.13
CA GLU A 158 18.79 -15.75 -15.36
C GLU A 158 18.88 -17.27 -15.51
N GLU A 159 20.06 -17.79 -15.87
CA GLU A 159 20.29 -19.22 -16.09
C GLU A 159 20.42 -19.99 -14.76
N TYR A 160 20.89 -19.32 -13.70
CA TYR A 160 21.22 -19.96 -12.42
C TYR A 160 20.76 -19.14 -11.21
N TYR A 161 21.28 -17.91 -11.08
CA TYR A 161 21.20 -17.12 -9.87
C TYR A 161 19.80 -16.53 -9.61
N GLU A 162 19.05 -16.18 -10.67
CA GLU A 162 17.66 -15.72 -10.55
C GLU A 162 16.77 -16.78 -9.88
N TYR A 163 17.00 -18.06 -10.16
CA TYR A 163 16.27 -19.15 -9.52
C TYR A 163 16.61 -19.26 -8.02
N PHE A 164 17.87 -19.06 -7.65
CA PHE A 164 18.28 -19.04 -6.23
C PHE A 164 17.63 -17.89 -5.47
N GLU A 165 17.60 -16.69 -6.06
CA GLU A 165 16.89 -15.54 -5.50
C GLU A 165 15.40 -15.84 -5.33
N PHE A 166 14.80 -16.51 -6.31
CA PHE A 166 13.42 -16.93 -6.25
C PHE A 166 13.17 -17.93 -5.11
N LEU A 167 14.02 -18.94 -4.92
CA LEU A 167 13.88 -19.91 -3.82
C LEU A 167 13.96 -19.20 -2.45
N TYR A 168 14.89 -18.26 -2.32
CA TYR A 168 15.06 -17.49 -1.09
C TYR A 168 13.87 -16.55 -0.83
N ILE A 169 13.46 -15.73 -1.81
CA ILE A 169 12.47 -14.67 -1.61
C ILE A 169 11.02 -15.13 -1.84
N GLY A 170 10.83 -16.19 -2.63
CA GLY A 170 9.53 -16.70 -3.07
C GLY A 170 8.87 -15.91 -4.20
N ARG A 171 9.54 -14.89 -4.75
CA ARG A 171 9.06 -14.10 -5.88
C ARG A 171 10.20 -13.41 -6.62
N LEU A 172 10.03 -13.24 -7.92
CA LEU A 172 10.93 -12.40 -8.73
C LEU A 172 10.55 -10.92 -8.62
N SER A 173 11.51 -10.01 -8.75
CA SER A 173 11.24 -8.56 -8.74
C SER A 173 11.98 -7.91 -9.90
N ALA A 174 11.32 -6.96 -10.59
CA ALA A 174 11.94 -6.19 -11.67
C ALA A 174 12.41 -4.82 -11.16
N GLY A 175 13.59 -4.36 -11.60
CA GLY A 175 14.08 -2.99 -11.41
C GLY A 175 15.02 -2.79 -10.21
N ASP A 176 14.97 -1.61 -9.59
CA ASP A 176 15.85 -1.18 -8.50
C ASP A 176 15.45 -1.76 -7.12
N VAL A 177 14.71 -2.87 -7.11
CA VAL A 177 14.36 -3.62 -5.89
C VAL A 177 14.67 -5.09 -6.15
N ASN A 178 15.93 -5.37 -6.47
CA ASN A 178 16.46 -6.72 -6.45
C ASN A 178 16.66 -7.17 -4.99
N HIS A 179 16.75 -8.48 -4.75
CA HIS A 179 17.06 -9.10 -3.46
C HIS A 179 18.24 -8.42 -2.73
N GLN A 180 19.29 -8.01 -3.44
CA GLN A 180 20.46 -7.30 -2.89
C GLN A 180 20.07 -6.02 -2.13
N ASN A 181 19.01 -5.32 -2.57
CA ASN A 181 18.54 -4.13 -1.85
C ASN A 181 17.81 -4.50 -0.55
N ARG A 182 17.22 -5.68 -0.43
CA ARG A 182 16.58 -6.11 0.84
C ARG A 182 17.62 -6.42 1.92
N PHE A 183 18.70 -7.10 1.56
CA PHE A 183 19.82 -7.35 2.48
C PHE A 183 20.50 -6.03 2.90
N VAL A 184 20.72 -5.11 1.94
CA VAL A 184 21.22 -3.76 2.26
C VAL A 184 20.28 -3.00 3.22
N LEU A 185 18.97 -2.98 2.93
CA LEU A 185 18.01 -2.29 3.78
C LEU A 185 17.86 -2.94 5.17
N ARG A 186 18.04 -4.26 5.28
CA ARG A 186 18.14 -4.99 6.56
C ARG A 186 19.34 -4.51 7.36
N ASP A 187 20.53 -4.53 6.76
CA ASP A 187 21.78 -4.21 7.44
C ASP A 187 21.83 -2.73 7.87
N LEU A 188 21.23 -1.84 7.08
CA LEU A 188 21.01 -0.43 7.41
C LEU A 188 19.95 -0.19 8.49
N GLY A 189 19.16 -1.21 8.87
CA GLY A 189 18.09 -1.11 9.86
C GLY A 189 16.82 -0.41 9.34
N VAL A 190 16.64 -0.31 8.02
CA VAL A 190 15.48 0.32 7.39
C VAL A 190 14.34 -0.67 7.21
N THR A 191 14.65 -1.92 6.84
CA THR A 191 13.65 -2.98 6.70
C THR A 191 13.64 -3.85 7.96
N PRO A 192 12.52 -3.93 8.70
CA PRO A 192 12.40 -4.83 9.83
C PRO A 192 12.38 -6.30 9.36
N VAL A 193 13.16 -7.15 10.04
CA VAL A 193 13.27 -8.59 9.79
C VAL A 193 13.06 -9.36 11.10
N ARG A 194 12.71 -10.64 11.01
CA ARG A 194 12.60 -11.51 12.19
C ARG A 194 13.95 -11.63 12.91
N GLN A 195 13.91 -11.69 14.24
CA GLN A 195 15.10 -11.94 15.08
C GLN A 195 15.09 -13.38 15.62
N GLY A 196 16.28 -13.95 15.85
CA GLY A 196 16.44 -15.23 16.55
C GLY A 196 15.91 -16.46 15.79
N HIS A 197 15.95 -16.43 14.45
CA HIS A 197 15.51 -17.53 13.62
C HIS A 197 16.61 -18.59 13.49
N ASN A 198 16.39 -19.78 14.08
CA ASN A 198 17.37 -20.87 14.09
C ASN A 198 17.03 -22.02 13.10
N GLU A 199 15.77 -22.12 12.65
CA GLU A 199 15.30 -23.22 11.80
C GLU A 199 14.64 -22.69 10.51
N SER A 200 15.41 -22.74 9.41
CA SER A 200 14.91 -22.53 8.05
C SER A 200 14.54 -23.84 7.38
N LEU A 201 13.38 -23.87 6.73
CA LEU A 201 12.99 -24.88 5.74
C LEU A 201 13.04 -24.31 4.33
N SER A 202 13.13 -25.19 3.33
CA SER A 202 12.86 -24.80 1.95
C SER A 202 11.45 -24.25 1.82
N ARG A 203 11.26 -23.34 0.86
CA ARG A 203 9.96 -22.76 0.57
C ARG A 203 8.99 -23.73 -0.12
N PHE A 204 9.55 -24.69 -0.83
CA PHE A 204 8.82 -25.68 -1.62
C PHE A 204 9.26 -27.07 -1.19
N ASP A 205 8.35 -28.03 -1.32
CA ASP A 205 8.60 -29.42 -0.93
C ASP A 205 9.20 -30.22 -2.10
N SER A 206 8.89 -29.86 -3.34
CA SER A 206 9.36 -30.55 -4.55
C SER A 206 9.90 -29.60 -5.61
N ILE A 207 10.80 -30.12 -6.46
CA ILE A 207 11.38 -29.37 -7.59
C ILE A 207 10.32 -28.96 -8.61
N GLU A 208 9.30 -29.80 -8.83
CA GLU A 208 8.20 -29.53 -9.76
C GLU A 208 7.38 -28.32 -9.29
N GLU A 209 7.06 -28.25 -7.99
CA GLU A 209 6.36 -27.10 -7.42
C GLU A 209 7.22 -25.82 -7.52
N ALA A 210 8.51 -25.92 -7.18
CA ALA A 210 9.42 -24.79 -7.23
C ALA A 210 9.60 -24.25 -8.66
N GLN A 211 9.78 -25.13 -9.66
CA GLN A 211 9.90 -24.75 -11.06
C GLN A 211 8.61 -24.16 -11.62
N SER A 212 7.45 -24.76 -11.31
CA SER A 212 6.15 -24.22 -11.73
C SER A 212 5.93 -22.80 -11.20
N ASN A 213 6.19 -22.56 -9.91
CA ASN A 213 6.07 -21.22 -9.35
C ASN A 213 7.10 -20.22 -9.91
N TYR A 214 8.31 -20.68 -10.24
CA TYR A 214 9.35 -19.85 -10.85
C TYR A 214 8.94 -19.38 -12.25
N VAL A 215 8.50 -20.30 -13.11
CA VAL A 215 8.03 -20.00 -14.48
C VAL A 215 6.84 -19.03 -14.44
N LEU A 216 5.86 -19.27 -13.57
CA LEU A 216 4.73 -18.36 -13.40
C LEU A 216 5.14 -16.97 -12.86
N ASN A 217 6.21 -16.89 -12.06
CA ASN A 217 6.76 -15.60 -11.67
C ASN A 217 7.41 -14.86 -12.85
N ARG A 218 8.06 -15.56 -13.78
CA ARG A 218 8.56 -14.95 -15.03
C ARG A 218 7.41 -14.47 -15.91
N PHE A 219 6.33 -15.26 -16.05
CA PHE A 219 5.10 -14.79 -16.69
C PHE A 219 4.54 -13.53 -16.03
N ARG A 220 4.52 -13.46 -14.69
CA ARG A 220 4.07 -12.26 -13.98
C ARG A 220 4.89 -11.02 -14.34
N LEU A 221 6.21 -11.15 -14.48
CA LEU A 221 7.06 -10.05 -14.92
C LEU A 221 6.81 -9.69 -16.40
N ALA A 222 6.63 -10.69 -17.27
CA ALA A 222 6.34 -10.49 -18.67
C ALA A 222 4.98 -9.77 -18.88
N VAL A 223 3.91 -10.24 -18.25
CA VAL A 223 2.57 -9.61 -18.29
C VAL A 223 2.62 -8.17 -17.77
N LYS A 224 3.43 -7.90 -16.73
CA LYS A 224 3.60 -6.53 -16.22
C LYS A 224 4.32 -5.62 -17.22
N ASN A 225 5.24 -6.16 -18.02
CA ASN A 225 6.08 -5.40 -18.94
C ASN A 225 5.54 -5.39 -20.38
N ALA A 226 4.45 -6.11 -20.65
CA ALA A 226 3.81 -6.16 -21.96
C ALA A 226 3.39 -4.76 -22.42
N LYS A 227 3.70 -4.43 -23.68
CA LYS A 227 3.55 -3.08 -24.23
C LYS A 227 2.31 -2.91 -25.09
N ASP A 228 1.82 -3.99 -25.66
CA ASP A 228 0.68 -3.99 -26.59
C ASP A 228 -0.15 -5.27 -26.49
N ASP A 229 -1.26 -5.27 -27.22
CA ASP A 229 -2.20 -6.39 -27.23
C ASP A 229 -1.61 -7.66 -27.86
N ASN A 230 -0.69 -7.54 -28.82
CA ASN A 230 -0.07 -8.70 -29.45
C ASN A 230 0.81 -9.47 -28.45
N GLU A 231 1.59 -8.75 -27.64
CA GLU A 231 2.37 -9.35 -26.55
C GLU A 231 1.44 -10.02 -25.52
N ASN A 232 0.33 -9.37 -25.15
CA ASN A 232 -0.67 -9.95 -24.24
C ASN A 232 -1.31 -11.23 -24.82
N GLU A 233 -1.67 -11.25 -26.11
CA GLU A 233 -2.22 -12.44 -26.76
C GLU A 233 -1.24 -13.60 -26.78
N MET A 234 0.04 -13.33 -27.07
CA MET A 234 1.10 -14.34 -27.06
C MET A 234 1.26 -14.93 -25.66
N LEU A 235 1.34 -14.08 -24.64
CA LEU A 235 1.45 -14.51 -23.24
C LEU A 235 0.22 -15.30 -22.79
N ALA A 236 -0.98 -14.91 -23.21
CA ALA A 236 -2.22 -15.64 -22.93
C ALA A 236 -2.20 -17.06 -23.50
N LYS A 237 -1.84 -17.22 -24.79
CA LYS A 237 -1.78 -18.54 -25.44
C LYS A 237 -0.76 -19.46 -24.78
N GLN A 238 0.37 -18.91 -24.32
CA GLN A 238 1.38 -19.66 -23.59
C GLN A 238 0.89 -20.05 -22.18
N LEU A 239 0.37 -19.09 -21.42
CA LEU A 239 -0.02 -19.28 -20.03
C LEU A 239 -1.18 -20.26 -19.83
N ILE A 240 -2.14 -20.32 -20.77
CA ILE A 240 -3.25 -21.31 -20.72
C ILE A 240 -2.71 -22.74 -20.58
N ASN A 241 -1.64 -23.05 -21.33
CA ASN A 241 -1.05 -24.38 -21.38
C ASN A 241 0.02 -24.63 -20.30
N GLU A 242 0.34 -23.62 -19.49
CA GLU A 242 1.35 -23.73 -18.44
C GLU A 242 0.82 -24.53 -17.26
N LEU A 243 1.60 -25.51 -16.78
CA LEU A 243 1.21 -26.34 -15.65
C LEU A 243 1.41 -25.57 -14.33
N ALA A 244 0.38 -25.59 -13.47
CA ALA A 244 0.44 -25.00 -12.14
C ALA A 244 0.46 -26.09 -11.06
N VAL A 245 1.65 -26.41 -10.54
CA VAL A 245 1.84 -27.42 -9.49
C VAL A 245 1.82 -26.73 -8.12
N GLY A 246 0.92 -27.16 -7.24
CA GLY A 246 0.74 -26.59 -5.90
C GLY A 246 -0.32 -25.48 -5.85
N VAL A 247 -0.71 -25.10 -4.63
CA VAL A 247 -1.78 -24.09 -4.40
C VAL A 247 -1.31 -22.70 -4.84
N ILE A 248 -0.09 -22.31 -4.48
CA ILE A 248 0.46 -20.97 -4.76
C ILE A 248 0.62 -20.76 -6.27
N ALA A 249 1.06 -21.78 -7.00
CA ALA A 249 1.19 -21.73 -8.46
C ALA A 249 -0.17 -21.52 -9.12
N ARG A 250 -1.19 -22.31 -8.74
CA ARG A 250 -2.55 -22.20 -9.29
C ARG A 250 -3.14 -20.82 -9.05
N GLU A 251 -3.03 -20.29 -7.83
CA GLU A 251 -3.48 -18.94 -7.50
C GLU A 251 -2.76 -17.86 -8.33
N LEU A 252 -1.44 -18.00 -8.53
CA LEU A 252 -0.69 -17.07 -9.36
C LEU A 252 -1.11 -17.17 -10.83
N LYS A 253 -1.27 -18.38 -11.38
CA LYS A 253 -1.74 -18.62 -12.75
C LYS A 253 -3.12 -18.00 -12.97
N ASN A 254 -4.08 -18.28 -12.10
CA ASN A 254 -5.44 -17.72 -12.17
C ASN A 254 -5.42 -16.20 -12.14
N LYS A 255 -4.62 -15.60 -11.24
CA LYS A 255 -4.47 -14.15 -11.16
C LYS A 255 -3.94 -13.55 -12.45
N LEU A 256 -2.96 -14.20 -13.09
CA LEU A 256 -2.40 -13.75 -14.37
C LEU A 256 -3.40 -13.90 -15.52
N LEU A 257 -4.13 -15.01 -15.57
CA LEU A 257 -5.20 -15.23 -16.55
C LEU A 257 -6.30 -14.16 -16.42
N VAL A 258 -6.76 -13.84 -15.21
CA VAL A 258 -7.75 -12.78 -14.99
C VAL A 258 -7.24 -11.40 -15.42
N ILE A 259 -5.94 -11.11 -15.25
CA ILE A 259 -5.33 -9.87 -15.75
C ILE A 259 -5.38 -9.83 -17.29
N LEU A 260 -4.95 -10.91 -17.94
CA LEU A 260 -4.94 -11.01 -19.40
C LEU A 260 -6.36 -10.97 -19.99
N TYR A 261 -7.34 -11.62 -19.35
CA TYR A 261 -8.75 -11.47 -19.71
C TYR A 261 -9.18 -10.01 -19.71
N LYS A 262 -8.85 -9.23 -18.67
CA LYS A 262 -9.23 -7.82 -18.59
C LYS A 262 -8.58 -6.97 -19.69
N GLN A 263 -7.36 -7.30 -20.09
CA GLN A 263 -6.64 -6.62 -21.17
C GLN A 263 -7.20 -6.98 -22.55
N LEU A 264 -7.57 -8.25 -22.76
CA LEU A 264 -7.96 -8.77 -24.08
C LEU A 264 -9.47 -8.74 -24.35
N LYS A 265 -10.34 -8.62 -23.34
CA LYS A 265 -11.81 -8.76 -23.51
C LYS A 265 -12.44 -7.82 -24.54
N THR A 266 -11.80 -6.70 -24.88
CA THR A 266 -12.29 -5.73 -25.85
C THR A 266 -11.66 -5.94 -27.23
N THR A 267 -10.40 -6.36 -27.29
CA THR A 267 -9.59 -6.46 -28.51
C THR A 267 -9.67 -7.86 -29.13
N ASN A 268 -9.68 -8.90 -28.30
CA ASN A 268 -9.87 -10.29 -28.70
C ASN A 268 -10.78 -11.06 -27.72
N PRO A 269 -12.12 -10.89 -27.85
CA PRO A 269 -13.09 -11.49 -26.93
C PRO A 269 -13.06 -13.02 -26.89
N VAL A 270 -12.72 -13.68 -28.01
CA VAL A 270 -12.65 -15.15 -28.11
C VAL A 270 -11.52 -15.67 -27.24
N LEU A 271 -10.29 -15.18 -27.47
CA LEU A 271 -9.15 -15.58 -26.65
C LEU A 271 -9.31 -15.17 -25.19
N ALA A 272 -9.88 -13.99 -24.92
CA ALA A 272 -10.16 -13.57 -23.54
C ALA A 272 -11.08 -14.57 -22.82
N PHE A 273 -12.07 -15.11 -23.53
CA PHE A 273 -12.96 -16.12 -22.96
C PHE A 273 -12.24 -17.45 -22.70
N ASP A 274 -11.36 -17.89 -23.61
CA ASP A 274 -10.52 -19.08 -23.41
C ASP A 274 -9.58 -18.93 -22.20
N VAL A 275 -8.94 -17.76 -22.07
CA VAL A 275 -8.12 -17.39 -20.90
C VAL A 275 -8.91 -17.50 -19.60
N LEU A 276 -10.14 -17.00 -19.61
CA LEU A 276 -11.00 -17.04 -18.43
C LEU A 276 -11.42 -18.49 -18.09
N ASN A 277 -11.68 -19.33 -19.08
CA ASN A 277 -12.03 -20.75 -18.88
C ASN A 277 -10.85 -21.60 -18.40
N ALA A 278 -9.61 -21.14 -18.63
CA ALA A 278 -8.41 -21.82 -18.15
C ALA A 278 -8.11 -21.58 -16.66
N CYS A 279 -8.91 -20.78 -15.95
CA CYS A 279 -8.77 -20.60 -14.50
C CYS A 279 -9.26 -21.84 -13.75
N GLU A 280 -8.50 -22.30 -12.76
CA GLU A 280 -8.75 -23.54 -12.00
C GLU A 280 -9.18 -23.21 -10.56
N ASP A 281 -10.35 -23.67 -10.12
CA ASP A 281 -10.87 -23.49 -8.75
C ASP A 281 -10.87 -22.02 -8.23
N ASP A 282 -10.94 -21.04 -9.12
CA ASP A 282 -10.91 -19.61 -8.75
C ASP A 282 -12.32 -19.01 -8.67
N THR A 283 -12.72 -18.60 -7.46
CA THR A 283 -14.07 -18.06 -7.21
C THR A 283 -14.34 -16.76 -7.95
N HIS A 284 -13.32 -15.91 -8.13
CA HIS A 284 -13.45 -14.65 -8.84
C HIS A 284 -13.60 -14.85 -10.35
N ALA A 285 -12.80 -15.73 -10.94
CA ALA A 285 -12.91 -16.11 -12.34
C ALA A 285 -14.28 -16.73 -12.64
N LEU A 286 -14.77 -17.63 -11.78
CA LEU A 286 -16.09 -18.24 -11.91
C LEU A 286 -17.22 -17.19 -11.89
N GLU A 287 -17.14 -16.21 -10.98
CA GLU A 287 -18.09 -15.08 -10.98
C GLU A 287 -18.06 -14.31 -12.32
N ILE A 288 -16.87 -14.02 -12.86
CA ILE A 288 -16.74 -13.33 -14.14
C ILE A 288 -17.34 -14.18 -15.27
N GLN A 289 -17.07 -15.49 -15.30
CA GLN A 289 -17.62 -16.42 -16.29
C GLN A 289 -19.16 -16.39 -16.26
N ILE A 290 -19.76 -16.47 -15.08
CA ILE A 290 -21.21 -16.42 -14.89
C ILE A 290 -21.79 -15.10 -15.45
N ARG A 291 -21.16 -13.97 -15.15
CA ARG A 291 -21.62 -12.65 -15.64
C ARG A 291 -21.53 -12.54 -17.16
N GLU A 292 -20.43 -13.00 -17.75
CA GLU A 292 -20.23 -12.98 -19.20
C GLU A 292 -21.18 -13.94 -19.92
N GLN A 293 -21.33 -15.17 -19.44
CA GLN A 293 -22.25 -16.14 -20.01
C GLN A 293 -23.70 -15.65 -19.95
N TYR A 294 -24.09 -14.95 -18.88
CA TYR A 294 -25.40 -14.32 -18.80
C TYR A 294 -25.57 -13.23 -19.87
N ARG A 295 -24.53 -12.40 -20.09
CA ARG A 295 -24.52 -11.35 -21.12
C ARG A 295 -24.62 -11.94 -22.54
N LEU A 296 -24.01 -13.11 -22.78
CA LEU A 296 -24.08 -13.84 -24.04
C LEU A 296 -25.42 -14.58 -24.25
N GLY A 297 -26.30 -14.59 -23.25
CA GLY A 297 -27.64 -15.20 -23.35
C GLY A 297 -27.72 -16.65 -22.87
N ASN A 298 -26.63 -17.24 -22.35
CA ASN A 298 -26.56 -18.63 -21.88
C ASN A 298 -27.19 -18.80 -20.49
N LYS A 299 -28.47 -18.44 -20.37
CA LYS A 299 -29.18 -18.32 -19.10
C LYS A 299 -29.37 -19.64 -18.35
N GLU A 300 -29.57 -20.74 -19.06
CA GLU A 300 -29.77 -22.07 -18.44
C GLU A 300 -28.50 -22.55 -17.74
N TRP A 301 -27.36 -22.47 -18.44
CA TRP A 301 -26.06 -22.80 -17.86
C TRP A 301 -25.76 -21.91 -16.64
N VAL A 302 -26.01 -20.61 -16.76
CA VAL A 302 -25.81 -19.65 -15.66
C VAL A 302 -26.65 -20.05 -14.45
N LYS A 303 -27.95 -20.35 -14.64
CA LYS A 303 -28.83 -20.75 -13.54
C LYS A 303 -28.32 -22.01 -12.85
N ALA A 304 -27.95 -23.05 -13.61
CA ALA A 304 -27.42 -24.28 -13.07
C ALA A 304 -26.10 -24.07 -12.29
N GLN A 305 -25.20 -23.20 -12.75
CA GLN A 305 -23.98 -22.89 -12.00
C GLN A 305 -24.27 -22.14 -10.69
N LEU A 306 -25.22 -21.20 -10.70
CA LEU A 306 -25.62 -20.47 -9.48
C LEU A 306 -26.22 -21.42 -8.45
N GLU A 307 -27.12 -22.32 -8.87
CA GLU A 307 -27.73 -23.34 -8.00
C GLU A 307 -26.67 -24.28 -7.42
N LYS A 308 -25.71 -24.74 -8.24
CA LYS A 308 -24.58 -25.55 -7.78
C LYS A 308 -23.73 -24.85 -6.71
N ILE A 309 -23.45 -23.55 -6.88
CA ILE A 309 -22.71 -22.76 -5.89
C ILE A 309 -23.51 -22.64 -4.58
N ILE A 310 -24.82 -22.45 -4.67
CA ILE A 310 -25.68 -22.30 -3.48
C ILE A 310 -25.75 -23.63 -2.70
N GLU A 311 -25.82 -24.75 -3.40
CA GLU A 311 -25.83 -26.09 -2.77
C GLU A 311 -24.49 -26.45 -2.10
N ASN A 312 -23.36 -26.07 -2.71
CA ASN A 312 -22.03 -26.36 -2.19
C ASN A 312 -21.06 -25.17 -2.40
N PRO A 313 -21.12 -24.15 -1.54
CA PRO A 313 -20.33 -22.94 -1.72
C PRO A 313 -18.86 -23.16 -1.35
N LEU A 314 -17.96 -22.71 -2.23
CA LEU A 314 -16.52 -22.69 -1.94
C LEU A 314 -16.13 -21.62 -0.90
N THR A 315 -16.83 -20.48 -0.92
CA THR A 315 -16.61 -19.35 -0.01
C THR A 315 -17.94 -18.63 0.23
N ASP A 316 -18.05 -17.93 1.36
CA ASP A 316 -19.23 -17.13 1.67
C ASP A 316 -19.42 -15.98 0.67
N GLU A 317 -18.34 -15.38 0.18
CA GLU A 317 -18.42 -14.32 -0.84
C GLU A 317 -19.03 -14.79 -2.16
N LEU A 318 -18.68 -16.02 -2.58
CA LEU A 318 -19.21 -16.63 -3.79
C LEU A 318 -20.66 -17.05 -3.60
N LEU A 319 -21.01 -17.58 -2.42
CA LEU A 319 -22.40 -17.87 -2.04
C LEU A 319 -23.27 -16.62 -2.14
N TYR A 320 -22.85 -15.52 -1.52
CA TYR A 320 -23.59 -14.27 -1.55
C TYR A 320 -23.74 -13.71 -2.97
N PHE A 321 -22.71 -13.85 -3.81
CA PHE A 321 -22.83 -13.49 -5.22
C PHE A 321 -23.87 -14.36 -5.93
N ALA A 322 -23.82 -15.68 -5.74
CA ALA A 322 -24.68 -16.60 -6.46
C ALA A 322 -26.16 -16.40 -6.08
N ASP A 323 -26.44 -16.30 -4.78
CA ASP A 323 -27.79 -16.01 -4.26
C ASP A 323 -28.32 -14.69 -4.80
N ASP A 324 -27.54 -13.60 -4.69
CA ASP A 324 -27.92 -12.28 -5.20
C ASP A 324 -28.18 -12.27 -6.72
N PHE A 325 -27.29 -12.91 -7.48
CA PHE A 325 -27.39 -12.92 -8.93
C PHE A 325 -28.58 -13.76 -9.39
N LEU A 326 -28.82 -14.92 -8.76
CA LEU A 326 -29.97 -15.76 -9.02
C LEU A 326 -31.28 -15.00 -8.75
N MET A 327 -31.38 -14.38 -7.58
CA MET A 327 -32.58 -13.65 -7.19
C MET A 327 -32.90 -12.48 -8.13
N ARG A 328 -31.88 -11.70 -8.50
CA ARG A 328 -32.09 -10.52 -9.36
C ARG A 328 -32.32 -10.83 -10.83
N LYS A 329 -31.69 -11.89 -11.35
CA LYS A 329 -31.77 -12.21 -12.79
C LYS A 329 -32.85 -13.23 -13.13
N PHE A 330 -33.24 -14.08 -12.19
CA PHE A 330 -34.20 -15.16 -12.43
C PHE A 330 -35.48 -15.04 -11.58
N ASN A 331 -35.41 -14.49 -10.36
CA ASN A 331 -36.55 -14.44 -9.43
C ASN A 331 -37.16 -13.04 -9.25
N LYS A 332 -36.90 -12.12 -10.20
CA LYS A 332 -37.52 -10.78 -10.29
C LYS A 332 -37.30 -9.85 -9.07
N GLN A 333 -36.37 -10.15 -8.16
CA GLN A 333 -35.98 -9.20 -7.12
C GLN A 333 -35.21 -8.01 -7.73
N THR A 334 -35.48 -6.79 -7.26
CA THR A 334 -34.87 -5.57 -7.83
C THR A 334 -33.63 -5.11 -7.07
N ARG A 335 -33.53 -5.41 -5.77
CA ARG A 335 -32.42 -5.02 -4.90
C ARG A 335 -31.55 -6.22 -4.56
N SER A 336 -30.27 -5.97 -4.31
CA SER A 336 -29.39 -7.00 -3.76
C SER A 336 -29.57 -7.16 -2.27
N ARG A 337 -29.22 -8.32 -1.71
CA ARG A 337 -29.20 -8.56 -0.25
C ARG A 337 -28.45 -7.46 0.49
N LEU A 338 -27.26 -7.07 0.01
CA LEU A 338 -26.47 -5.97 0.58
C LEU A 338 -27.22 -4.63 0.55
N SER A 339 -27.91 -4.33 -0.56
CA SER A 339 -28.70 -3.09 -0.69
C SER A 339 -29.95 -3.11 0.18
N GLU A 340 -30.55 -4.28 0.35
CA GLU A 340 -31.71 -4.50 1.23
C GLU A 340 -31.31 -4.38 2.71
N MET A 341 -30.16 -4.94 3.11
CA MET A 341 -29.62 -4.78 4.46
C MET A 341 -29.36 -3.32 4.81
N LEU A 342 -28.79 -2.55 3.87
CA LEU A 342 -28.58 -1.12 4.06
C LEU A 342 -29.92 -0.37 4.11
N ALA A 343 -30.87 -0.68 3.22
CA ALA A 343 -32.16 0.00 3.17
C ALA A 343 -33.08 -0.35 4.36
N SER A 344 -32.91 -1.52 4.95
CA SER A 344 -33.68 -1.99 6.11
C SER A 344 -33.02 -1.63 7.45
N THR A 345 -31.86 -0.97 7.43
CA THR A 345 -31.22 -0.55 8.68
C THR A 345 -32.12 0.40 9.46
N ARG A 346 -32.20 0.17 10.77
CA ARG A 346 -32.92 1.03 11.71
C ARG A 346 -31.98 1.97 12.47
N CYS A 347 -30.67 1.79 12.30
CA CYS A 347 -29.66 2.66 12.89
C CYS A 347 -29.40 3.81 11.92
N ILE A 348 -30.11 4.92 12.11
CA ILE A 348 -29.89 6.17 11.37
C ILE A 348 -29.23 7.14 12.34
N ILE A 349 -28.03 7.59 12.00
CA ILE A 349 -27.26 8.54 12.81
C ILE A 349 -27.24 9.87 12.09
N GLU A 350 -27.77 10.90 12.76
CA GLU A 350 -27.66 12.27 12.26
C GLU A 350 -26.24 12.76 12.53
N VAL A 351 -25.54 13.05 11.45
CA VAL A 351 -24.17 13.56 11.49
C VAL A 351 -24.14 14.89 10.78
N ASP A 352 -23.45 15.82 11.41
CA ASP A 352 -23.23 17.12 10.86
C ASP A 352 -22.44 17.04 9.53
N GLU A 353 -22.90 17.74 8.49
CA GLU A 353 -22.27 17.72 7.16
C GLU A 353 -20.79 18.10 7.13
N LEU A 354 -20.27 18.75 8.17
CA LEU A 354 -18.84 19.05 8.32
C LEU A 354 -17.98 17.79 8.31
N TYR A 355 -18.55 16.67 8.76
CA TYR A 355 -17.91 15.37 8.75
C TYR A 355 -18.06 14.64 7.41
N ARG A 356 -18.57 15.28 6.35
CA ARG A 356 -18.67 14.66 5.01
C ARG A 356 -17.33 14.15 4.46
N GLY A 357 -16.22 14.72 4.91
CA GLY A 357 -14.86 14.25 4.57
C GLY A 357 -14.26 13.21 5.51
N ASP A 358 -14.92 12.90 6.63
CA ASP A 358 -14.46 11.96 7.68
C ASP A 358 -15.70 11.51 8.48
N VAL A 359 -16.52 10.64 7.87
CA VAL A 359 -17.87 10.31 8.34
C VAL A 359 -17.83 9.56 9.66
N GLU A 360 -16.85 8.68 9.80
CA GLU A 360 -16.58 7.87 10.98
C GLU A 360 -16.24 8.76 12.18
N LEU A 361 -15.54 9.88 11.98
CA LEU A 361 -15.33 10.90 13.02
C LEU A 361 -16.63 11.56 13.45
N GLY A 362 -17.54 11.85 12.53
CA GLY A 362 -18.84 12.40 12.88
C GLY A 362 -19.72 11.43 13.68
N VAL A 363 -19.70 10.15 13.32
CA VAL A 363 -20.37 9.09 14.09
C VAL A 363 -19.71 8.88 15.46
N SER A 364 -18.38 8.93 15.52
CA SER A 364 -17.64 8.86 16.78
C SER A 364 -18.01 10.02 17.71
N ASP A 365 -18.08 11.23 17.18
CA ASP A 365 -18.48 12.44 17.92
C ASP A 365 -19.93 12.35 18.41
N HIS A 366 -20.86 11.84 17.59
CA HIS A 366 -22.24 11.57 17.99
C HIS A 366 -22.33 10.67 19.24
N TYR A 367 -21.57 9.58 19.28
CA TYR A 367 -21.55 8.68 20.44
C TYR A 367 -20.77 9.25 21.64
N THR A 368 -19.68 9.97 21.39
CA THR A 368 -18.88 10.62 22.43
C THR A 368 -19.70 11.66 23.20
N ARG A 369 -20.55 12.44 22.51
CA ARG A 369 -21.48 13.39 23.14
C ARG A 369 -22.51 12.71 24.07
N GLN A 370 -22.77 11.43 23.87
CA GLN A 370 -23.64 10.63 24.74
C GLN A 370 -22.88 10.02 25.93
N GLY A 371 -21.60 10.34 26.11
CA GLY A 371 -20.75 9.79 27.18
C GLY A 371 -20.23 8.38 26.89
N LYS A 372 -20.38 7.87 25.67
CA LYS A 372 -19.90 6.53 25.28
C LYS A 372 -18.44 6.59 24.85
N GLN A 373 -17.73 5.48 25.02
CA GLN A 373 -16.36 5.34 24.52
C GLN A 373 -16.39 4.75 23.10
N VAL A 374 -15.62 5.36 22.20
CA VAL A 374 -15.56 4.97 20.79
C VAL A 374 -14.12 4.65 20.41
N PHE A 375 -13.93 3.54 19.71
CA PHE A 375 -12.64 3.12 19.18
C PHE A 375 -12.76 2.86 17.68
N TYR A 376 -11.78 3.34 16.92
CA TYR A 376 -11.61 2.95 15.53
C TYR A 376 -10.95 1.59 15.49
N THR A 377 -11.63 0.61 14.90
CA THR A 377 -11.22 -0.79 15.03
C THR A 377 -10.87 -1.45 13.71
N GLU A 378 -11.70 -1.24 12.67
CA GLU A 378 -11.61 -1.90 11.36
C GLU A 378 -10.96 -3.30 11.48
N ASN A 379 -9.94 -3.59 10.66
CA ASN A 379 -9.26 -4.87 10.62
C ASN A 379 -8.20 -5.01 11.73
N THR A 380 -7.59 -3.90 12.16
CA THR A 380 -6.42 -3.92 13.05
C THR A 380 -6.76 -4.50 14.41
N LEU A 381 -7.96 -4.22 14.95
CA LEU A 381 -8.40 -4.77 16.24
C LEU A 381 -8.36 -6.30 16.23
N TRP A 382 -9.01 -6.92 15.24
CA TRP A 382 -9.15 -8.37 15.17
C TRP A 382 -7.85 -9.05 14.75
N GLN A 383 -7.11 -8.47 13.81
CA GLN A 383 -5.80 -8.98 13.40
C GLN A 383 -4.78 -8.97 14.55
N SER A 384 -4.74 -7.90 15.35
CA SER A 384 -3.84 -7.82 16.50
C SER A 384 -4.27 -8.76 17.63
N LEU A 385 -5.56 -8.87 17.95
CA LEU A 385 -6.06 -9.85 18.91
C LEU A 385 -5.69 -11.27 18.48
N PHE A 386 -5.98 -11.64 17.23
CA PHE A 386 -5.70 -12.94 16.66
C PHE A 386 -4.21 -13.28 16.74
N ALA A 387 -3.34 -12.38 16.27
CA ALA A 387 -1.90 -12.55 16.30
C ALA A 387 -1.36 -12.71 17.72
N LEU A 388 -1.85 -11.93 18.67
CA LEU A 388 -1.40 -11.98 20.07
C LEU A 388 -1.91 -13.24 20.77
N VAL A 389 -3.12 -13.73 20.49
CA VAL A 389 -3.64 -14.97 21.09
C VAL A 389 -2.87 -16.18 20.58
N PHE A 390 -2.60 -16.24 19.28
CA PHE A 390 -1.98 -17.39 18.62
C PHE A 390 -0.49 -17.18 18.30
N TRP A 391 0.21 -16.31 19.04
CA TRP A 391 1.58 -15.95 18.71
C TRP A 391 2.53 -17.16 18.69
N GLN A 392 2.34 -18.12 19.61
CA GLN A 392 3.16 -19.34 19.63
C GLN A 392 2.92 -20.15 18.36
N GLU A 393 1.66 -20.46 18.07
CA GLU A 393 1.24 -21.34 16.97
C GLU A 393 1.51 -20.71 15.59
N LEU A 394 1.55 -19.37 15.50
CA LEU A 394 1.84 -18.66 14.26
C LEU A 394 3.33 -18.46 13.99
N PHE A 395 4.14 -18.30 15.05
CA PHE A 395 5.48 -17.75 14.90
C PHE A 395 6.61 -18.52 15.61
N ILE A 396 6.32 -19.26 16.67
CA ILE A 396 7.34 -19.90 17.52
C ILE A 396 7.29 -21.42 17.37
N GLU A 397 6.11 -22.01 17.59
CA GLU A 397 5.84 -23.45 17.59
C GLU A 397 5.15 -23.90 16.29
N THR A 398 5.25 -23.09 15.23
CA THR A 398 4.61 -23.37 13.94
C THR A 398 5.28 -24.55 13.24
N PRO A 399 4.53 -25.52 12.69
CA PRO A 399 5.06 -26.58 11.83
C PRO A 399 5.47 -26.06 10.44
N THR A 400 5.17 -24.80 10.13
CA THR A 400 5.54 -24.12 8.88
C THR A 400 6.42 -22.90 9.20
N PRO A 401 7.64 -23.12 9.72
CA PRO A 401 8.55 -22.04 10.05
C PRO A 401 8.86 -21.18 8.81
N PRO A 402 9.21 -19.91 9.00
CA PRO A 402 9.58 -19.05 7.88
C PRO A 402 10.84 -19.59 7.17
N CYS A 403 10.91 -19.37 5.86
CA CYS A 403 12.05 -19.78 5.04
C CYS A 403 13.34 -19.03 5.45
N ASN A 404 13.21 -17.73 5.74
CA ASN A 404 14.29 -16.85 6.20
C ASN A 404 13.72 -15.65 6.96
N GLU A 405 14.58 -14.73 7.42
CA GLU A 405 14.18 -13.61 8.26
C GLU A 405 13.27 -12.58 7.58
N PHE A 406 13.18 -12.58 6.24
CA PHE A 406 12.30 -11.69 5.47
C PHE A 406 10.85 -12.20 5.40
N ASP A 407 10.60 -13.46 5.75
CA ASP A 407 9.28 -14.07 5.78
C ASP A 407 8.53 -13.67 7.05
N ILE A 408 8.08 -12.41 7.11
CA ILE A 408 7.39 -11.88 8.31
C ILE A 408 5.95 -12.38 8.47
N PHE A 409 5.24 -12.70 7.38
CA PHE A 409 3.84 -13.15 7.44
C PHE A 409 3.76 -14.68 7.55
N PRO A 410 2.97 -15.27 8.48
CA PRO A 410 2.89 -16.72 8.68
C PRO A 410 2.52 -17.50 7.43
N GLN A 411 3.28 -18.54 7.11
CA GLN A 411 3.02 -19.38 5.93
C GLN A 411 1.70 -20.15 6.05
N ALA A 412 1.39 -20.67 7.24
CA ALA A 412 0.12 -21.37 7.50
C ALA A 412 -1.14 -20.53 7.16
N LEU A 413 -1.09 -19.21 7.34
CA LEU A 413 -2.19 -18.31 6.95
C LEU A 413 -2.18 -18.00 5.45
N LYS A 414 -1.01 -18.06 4.80
CA LYS A 414 -0.94 -17.92 3.34
C LYS A 414 -1.52 -19.13 2.64
N THR A 415 -1.53 -20.33 3.22
CA THR A 415 -2.08 -21.54 2.58
C THR A 415 -3.41 -21.98 3.17
N ASP A 416 -4.02 -21.16 4.05
CA ASP A 416 -5.27 -21.48 4.77
C ASP A 416 -5.22 -22.81 5.54
N SER A 417 -4.01 -23.21 5.97
CA SER A 417 -3.73 -24.50 6.61
C SER A 417 -3.57 -24.38 8.13
N PHE A 418 -3.69 -23.17 8.69
CA PHE A 418 -3.40 -22.90 10.10
C PHE A 418 -4.18 -23.78 11.07
N TYR A 419 -5.51 -23.82 10.95
CA TYR A 419 -6.33 -24.69 11.80
C TYR A 419 -6.13 -26.17 11.48
N LEU A 420 -6.01 -26.53 10.21
CA LEU A 420 -5.86 -27.93 9.79
C LEU A 420 -4.60 -28.55 10.41
N ASN A 421 -3.48 -27.82 10.36
CA ASN A 421 -2.18 -28.30 10.81
C ASN A 421 -2.02 -28.30 12.35
N GLN A 422 -2.75 -27.43 13.06
CA GLN A 422 -2.56 -27.19 14.50
C GLN A 422 -3.86 -27.17 15.31
N SER A 423 -4.88 -27.91 14.85
CA SER A 423 -6.22 -27.89 15.46
C SER A 423 -6.20 -28.19 16.97
N SER A 424 -5.43 -29.20 17.39
CA SER A 424 -5.31 -29.58 18.81
C SER A 424 -4.70 -28.48 19.67
N GLN A 425 -3.64 -27.82 19.17
CA GLN A 425 -2.95 -26.72 19.86
C GLN A 425 -3.86 -25.48 19.95
N ILE A 426 -4.53 -25.14 18.86
CA ILE A 426 -5.47 -24.01 18.79
C ILE A 426 -6.63 -24.20 19.77
N GLU A 427 -7.24 -25.39 19.82
CA GLU A 427 -8.33 -25.69 20.74
C GLU A 427 -7.86 -25.64 22.20
N ALA A 428 -6.66 -26.17 22.49
CA ALA A 428 -6.06 -26.07 23.83
C ALA A 428 -5.78 -24.62 24.23
N ARG A 429 -5.27 -23.78 23.31
CA ARG A 429 -5.05 -22.35 23.54
C ARG A 429 -6.34 -21.62 23.88
N LEU A 430 -7.40 -21.87 23.11
CA LEU A 430 -8.72 -21.27 23.35
C LEU A 430 -9.32 -21.75 24.67
N ALA A 431 -9.20 -23.03 25.00
CA ALA A 431 -9.67 -23.60 26.27
C ALA A 431 -8.93 -23.00 27.49
N ALA A 432 -7.62 -22.70 27.36
CA ALA A 432 -6.85 -22.02 28.40
C ALA A 432 -7.33 -20.56 28.63
N CYS A 433 -7.92 -19.93 27.61
CA CYS A 433 -8.46 -18.58 27.64
C CYS A 433 -9.95 -18.50 28.03
N ASN A 434 -10.44 -19.43 28.87
CA ASN A 434 -11.87 -19.55 29.23
C ASN A 434 -12.48 -18.42 30.11
N SER A 435 -11.76 -17.33 30.33
CA SER A 435 -12.28 -16.14 31.03
C SER A 435 -11.60 -14.88 30.49
N THR A 436 -12.27 -13.73 30.62
CA THR A 436 -11.77 -12.43 30.17
C THR A 436 -10.42 -12.09 30.82
N SER A 437 -10.25 -12.36 32.12
CA SER A 437 -9.00 -12.13 32.84
C SER A 437 -7.84 -12.98 32.31
N LYS A 438 -8.08 -14.25 31.97
CA LYS A 438 -7.03 -15.13 31.41
C LYS A 438 -6.65 -14.71 30.00
N LEU A 439 -7.63 -14.39 29.16
CA LEU A 439 -7.39 -13.90 27.80
C LEU A 439 -6.61 -12.59 27.81
N LEU A 440 -7.02 -11.62 28.64
CA LEU A 440 -6.33 -10.33 28.76
C LEU A 440 -4.90 -10.52 29.26
N ARG A 441 -4.69 -11.38 30.26
CA ARG A 441 -3.34 -11.68 30.77
C ARG A 441 -2.44 -12.26 29.67
N LEU A 442 -2.95 -13.17 28.84
CA LEU A 442 -2.20 -13.73 27.71
C LEU A 442 -1.83 -12.63 26.70
N VAL A 443 -2.82 -11.81 26.29
CA VAL A 443 -2.63 -10.73 25.32
C VAL A 443 -1.59 -9.72 25.82
N CYS A 444 -1.70 -9.27 27.07
CA CYS A 444 -0.72 -8.37 27.68
C CYS A 444 0.67 -9.00 27.77
N HIS A 445 0.75 -10.28 28.17
CA HIS A 445 2.03 -10.99 28.25
C HIS A 445 2.71 -11.08 26.88
N HIS A 446 1.99 -11.51 25.84
CA HIS A 446 2.53 -11.59 24.49
C HIS A 446 2.85 -10.21 23.90
N ALA A 447 2.02 -9.21 24.14
CA ALA A 447 2.30 -7.84 23.69
C ALA A 447 3.58 -7.29 24.32
N ALA A 448 3.81 -7.52 25.61
CA ALA A 448 5.04 -7.10 26.29
C ALA A 448 6.27 -7.90 25.82
N LYS A 449 6.13 -9.23 25.70
CA LYS A 449 7.23 -10.13 25.31
C LYS A 449 7.68 -9.92 23.86
N TYR A 450 6.75 -9.64 22.97
CA TYR A 450 6.98 -9.59 21.52
C TYR A 450 6.84 -8.18 20.93
N TYR A 451 6.83 -7.14 21.78
CA TYR A 451 6.73 -5.75 21.34
C TYR A 451 7.77 -5.44 20.24
N GLU A 452 7.33 -4.71 19.21
CA GLU A 452 8.12 -4.35 18.02
C GLU A 452 8.61 -5.52 17.14
N GLN A 453 8.30 -6.78 17.47
CA GLN A 453 8.66 -7.92 16.62
C GLN A 453 7.88 -7.91 15.29
N PRO A 454 8.55 -8.02 14.14
CA PRO A 454 7.88 -8.03 12.83
C PRO A 454 7.02 -9.27 12.63
N ASN A 455 5.73 -9.08 12.30
CA ASN A 455 4.75 -10.17 12.29
C ASN A 455 3.87 -10.23 11.01
N GLY A 456 3.84 -9.16 10.21
CA GLY A 456 3.08 -9.10 8.95
C GLY A 456 1.55 -9.04 9.08
N LEU A 457 0.97 -9.22 10.28
CA LEU A 457 -0.47 -9.20 10.53
C LEU A 457 -0.96 -7.83 10.97
N PHE A 458 -0.23 -7.17 11.88
CA PHE A 458 -0.56 -5.82 12.35
C PHE A 458 0.71 -4.99 12.59
N ARG A 459 0.55 -3.67 12.66
CA ARG A 459 1.63 -2.75 13.00
C ARG A 459 1.60 -2.42 14.48
N TRP A 460 2.76 -2.52 15.15
CA TRP A 460 2.89 -2.06 16.53
C TRP A 460 2.70 -0.55 16.61
N HIS A 461 1.96 -0.11 17.63
CA HIS A 461 1.86 1.27 18.06
C HIS A 461 1.60 1.32 19.56
N LYS A 462 1.93 2.46 20.19
CA LYS A 462 1.81 2.64 21.65
C LYS A 462 0.40 2.39 22.20
N ASP A 463 -0.63 2.60 21.39
CA ASP A 463 -2.03 2.51 21.79
C ASP A 463 -2.70 1.16 21.44
N VAL A 464 -1.95 0.16 20.91
CA VAL A 464 -2.54 -1.09 20.38
C VAL A 464 -3.30 -1.89 21.44
N LEU A 465 -2.85 -1.82 22.70
CA LEU A 465 -3.46 -2.57 23.79
C LEU A 465 -4.78 -1.97 24.26
N LYS A 466 -5.00 -0.66 24.11
CA LYS A 466 -6.15 -0.01 24.73
C LYS A 466 -7.48 -0.47 24.11
N PRO A 467 -7.64 -0.53 22.77
CA PRO A 467 -8.84 -1.11 22.16
C PRO A 467 -9.02 -2.60 22.49
N LEU A 468 -7.93 -3.36 22.56
CA LEU A 468 -7.97 -4.80 22.88
C LEU A 468 -8.45 -5.06 24.31
N GLU A 469 -7.94 -4.28 25.28
CA GLU A 469 -8.40 -4.32 26.66
C GLU A 469 -9.90 -4.05 26.74
N MET A 470 -10.36 -2.97 26.09
CA MET A 470 -11.77 -2.59 26.09
C MET A 470 -12.65 -3.65 25.41
N LEU A 471 -12.20 -4.26 24.33
CA LEU A 471 -12.89 -5.38 23.71
C LEU A 471 -13.00 -6.57 24.67
N ILE A 472 -11.88 -7.02 25.25
CA ILE A 472 -11.84 -8.24 26.06
C ILE A 472 -12.67 -8.10 27.34
N LEU A 473 -12.61 -6.95 28.00
CA LEU A 473 -13.30 -6.73 29.28
C LEU A 473 -14.82 -6.56 29.12
N ASN A 474 -15.28 -6.07 27.96
CA ASN A 474 -16.69 -5.71 27.73
C ASN A 474 -17.42 -6.64 26.74
N SER A 475 -16.81 -7.79 26.41
CA SER A 475 -17.40 -8.80 25.52
C SER A 475 -17.67 -10.11 26.24
N PRO A 476 -18.72 -10.87 25.85
CA PRO A 476 -18.87 -12.25 26.27
C PRO A 476 -17.67 -13.09 25.83
N ILE A 477 -17.03 -13.81 26.77
CA ILE A 477 -15.83 -14.60 26.45
C ILE A 477 -16.09 -15.66 25.38
N ASN A 478 -17.26 -16.31 25.41
CA ASN A 478 -17.62 -17.31 24.41
C ASN A 478 -17.71 -16.71 23.01
N ALA A 479 -18.14 -15.46 22.88
CA ALA A 479 -18.20 -14.77 21.59
C ALA A 479 -16.80 -14.49 21.03
N LEU A 480 -15.88 -14.03 21.88
CA LEU A 480 -14.48 -13.83 21.51
C LEU A 480 -13.82 -15.12 21.06
N LEU A 481 -13.94 -16.20 21.85
CA LEU A 481 -13.32 -17.48 21.55
C LEU A 481 -13.92 -18.13 20.29
N SER A 482 -15.25 -18.03 20.11
CA SER A 482 -15.94 -18.49 18.91
C SER A 482 -15.42 -17.77 17.66
N HIS A 483 -15.31 -16.44 17.72
CA HIS A 483 -14.84 -15.67 16.58
C HIS A 483 -13.35 -15.92 16.27
N LEU A 484 -12.49 -15.99 17.29
CA LEU A 484 -11.06 -16.34 17.12
C LEU A 484 -10.88 -17.73 16.49
N LYS A 485 -11.72 -18.69 16.86
CA LYS A 485 -11.75 -20.02 16.23
C LYS A 485 -12.15 -19.95 14.75
N ASN A 486 -13.17 -19.15 14.43
CA ASN A 486 -13.59 -18.94 13.05
C ASN A 486 -12.48 -18.28 12.22
N MET A 487 -11.79 -17.26 12.78
CA MET A 487 -10.61 -16.67 12.16
C MET A 487 -9.50 -17.69 11.94
N ALA A 488 -9.25 -18.59 12.90
CA ALA A 488 -8.22 -19.63 12.75
C ALA A 488 -8.53 -20.59 11.60
N LYS A 489 -9.82 -20.93 11.41
CA LYS A 489 -10.30 -21.82 10.34
C LYS A 489 -10.30 -21.16 8.96
N ASN A 490 -10.70 -19.89 8.89
CA ASN A 490 -11.00 -19.19 7.63
C ASN A 490 -10.31 -17.82 7.57
N TYR A 491 -9.02 -17.77 7.90
CA TYR A 491 -8.32 -16.49 8.09
C TYR A 491 -8.35 -15.62 6.83
N ARG A 492 -8.20 -16.23 5.64
CA ARG A 492 -8.22 -15.48 4.37
C ARG A 492 -9.53 -14.74 4.13
N GLN A 493 -10.65 -15.27 4.61
CA GLN A 493 -11.99 -14.66 4.51
C GLN A 493 -12.27 -13.68 5.66
N LEU A 494 -11.65 -13.89 6.82
CA LEU A 494 -11.87 -13.11 8.05
C LEU A 494 -10.66 -12.25 8.44
N LYS A 495 -9.79 -11.91 7.50
CA LYS A 495 -8.69 -10.97 7.75
C LYS A 495 -9.13 -9.52 7.62
N ASP A 496 -10.24 -9.25 6.93
CA ASP A 496 -10.72 -7.90 6.64
C ASP A 496 -12.26 -7.80 6.61
N GLY A 497 -12.79 -6.61 6.33
CA GLY A 497 -14.24 -6.36 6.28
C GLY A 497 -14.87 -6.14 7.66
N TYR A 498 -14.07 -5.91 8.69
CA TYR A 498 -14.59 -5.65 10.02
C TYR A 498 -15.18 -4.25 10.16
N PRO A 499 -16.18 -4.05 11.05
CA PRO A 499 -16.82 -2.76 11.26
C PRO A 499 -15.84 -1.64 11.64
N ASP A 500 -16.17 -0.43 11.20
CA ASP A 500 -15.31 0.76 11.36
C ASP A 500 -15.09 1.10 12.84
N LEU A 501 -16.18 1.09 13.62
CA LEU A 501 -16.18 1.53 15.01
C LEU A 501 -16.60 0.43 15.99
N MET A 502 -15.95 0.44 17.14
CA MET A 502 -16.36 -0.28 18.35
C MET A 502 -16.84 0.72 19.39
N ILE A 503 -18.06 0.51 19.88
CA ILE A 503 -18.71 1.35 20.87
C ILE A 503 -18.81 0.59 22.17
N VAL A 504 -18.33 1.20 23.25
CA VAL A 504 -18.48 0.67 24.61
C VAL A 504 -19.46 1.55 25.38
N ASP A 505 -20.54 0.92 25.84
CA ASP A 505 -21.62 1.55 26.59
C ASP A 505 -22.04 0.63 27.74
N ASN A 506 -22.04 1.15 28.97
CA ASN A 506 -22.45 0.40 30.18
C ASN A 506 -21.84 -1.00 30.30
N SER A 507 -20.53 -1.12 30.05
CA SER A 507 -19.77 -2.37 30.06
C SER A 507 -20.17 -3.42 29.01
N ALA A 508 -20.89 -3.00 27.95
CA ALA A 508 -21.22 -3.83 26.80
C ALA A 508 -20.61 -3.25 25.52
N VAL A 509 -20.12 -4.13 24.66
CA VAL A 509 -19.61 -3.76 23.34
C VAL A 509 -20.66 -3.96 22.24
N HIS A 510 -20.67 -3.05 21.27
CA HIS A 510 -21.25 -3.31 19.95
C HIS A 510 -20.41 -2.63 18.87
N PHE A 511 -20.64 -3.04 17.62
CA PHE A 511 -19.92 -2.54 16.47
C PHE A 511 -20.84 -1.80 15.51
N GLU A 512 -20.30 -0.78 14.86
CA GLU A 512 -20.99 0.05 13.87
C GLU A 512 -20.20 0.03 12.56
N GLU A 513 -20.84 -0.47 11.51
CA GLU A 513 -20.38 -0.33 10.13
C GLU A 513 -21.04 0.93 9.55
N VAL A 514 -20.24 1.98 9.32
CA VAL A 514 -20.71 3.31 8.96
C VAL A 514 -20.92 3.40 7.44
N LYS A 515 -22.06 3.97 7.03
CA LYS A 515 -22.39 4.19 5.62
C LYS A 515 -22.94 5.59 5.39
N ALA A 516 -22.20 6.39 4.63
CA ALA A 516 -22.67 7.68 4.17
C ALA A 516 -23.73 7.53 3.05
N PRO A 517 -24.56 8.55 2.81
CA PRO A 517 -25.45 8.58 1.64
C PRO A 517 -24.69 8.34 0.33
N GLY A 518 -25.06 7.27 -0.38
CA GLY A 518 -24.43 6.84 -1.63
C GLY A 518 -23.43 5.69 -1.47
N ASP A 519 -23.00 5.39 -0.24
CA ASP A 519 -22.12 4.26 0.03
C ASP A 519 -22.86 2.92 -0.08
N LYS A 520 -22.08 1.87 -0.33
CA LYS A 520 -22.57 0.49 -0.43
C LYS A 520 -21.79 -0.42 0.49
N LEU A 521 -22.47 -1.41 1.06
CA LEU A 521 -21.82 -2.52 1.75
C LEU A 521 -21.06 -3.40 0.76
N LYS A 522 -19.88 -3.84 1.16
CA LYS A 522 -19.04 -4.79 0.41
C LYS A 522 -19.31 -6.23 0.87
N ARG A 523 -18.92 -7.21 0.04
CA ARG A 523 -19.14 -8.64 0.34
C ARG A 523 -18.30 -9.13 1.52
N ASN A 524 -17.01 -8.81 1.55
CA ASN A 524 -16.15 -9.11 2.70
C ASN A 524 -16.68 -8.50 4.00
N GLN A 525 -17.30 -7.31 3.96
CA GLN A 525 -17.97 -6.72 5.12
C GLN A 525 -19.13 -7.58 5.60
N LEU A 526 -19.95 -8.09 4.69
CA LEU A 526 -21.04 -8.98 5.04
C LEU A 526 -20.55 -10.28 5.69
N VAL A 527 -19.49 -10.90 5.14
CA VAL A 527 -18.88 -12.11 5.71
C VAL A 527 -18.46 -11.87 7.18
N SER A 528 -17.70 -10.80 7.43
CA SER A 528 -17.21 -10.49 8.78
C SER A 528 -18.33 -10.06 9.73
N ILE A 529 -19.33 -9.28 9.26
CA ILE A 529 -20.51 -8.90 10.05
C ILE A 529 -21.34 -10.14 10.43
N ASP A 530 -21.64 -11.02 9.48
CA ASP A 530 -22.41 -12.23 9.74
C ASP A 530 -21.63 -13.16 10.68
N ASN A 531 -20.31 -13.29 10.53
CA ASN A 531 -19.48 -14.09 11.44
C ASN A 531 -19.45 -13.54 12.87
N LEU A 532 -19.34 -12.21 13.03
CA LEU A 532 -19.42 -11.56 14.33
C LEU A 532 -20.80 -11.76 14.99
N LYS A 533 -21.89 -11.57 14.23
CA LYS A 533 -23.26 -11.80 14.72
C LYS A 533 -23.48 -13.24 15.13
N ASN A 534 -23.06 -14.20 14.31
CA ASN A 534 -23.15 -15.63 14.60
C ASN A 534 -22.30 -16.03 15.81
N SER A 535 -21.21 -15.30 16.07
CA SER A 535 -20.40 -15.49 17.28
C SER A 535 -21.02 -14.83 18.52
N GLY A 536 -22.07 -14.01 18.37
CA GLY A 536 -22.80 -13.39 19.49
C GLY A 536 -22.52 -11.90 19.69
N PHE A 537 -21.84 -11.22 18.76
CA PHE A 537 -21.66 -9.78 18.83
C PHE A 537 -22.85 -9.02 18.25
N LYS A 538 -23.18 -7.87 18.88
CA LYS A 538 -24.10 -6.91 18.29
C LYS A 538 -23.35 -6.08 17.25
N VAL A 539 -23.81 -6.15 15.99
CA VAL A 539 -23.25 -5.37 14.88
C VAL A 539 -24.37 -4.67 14.15
N ASN A 540 -24.27 -3.36 14.04
CA ASN A 540 -25.20 -2.47 13.37
C ASN A 540 -24.60 -1.96 12.06
N ILE A 541 -25.46 -1.62 11.11
CA ILE A 541 -25.10 -0.84 9.93
C ILE A 541 -25.61 0.58 10.18
N ALA A 542 -24.73 1.50 10.52
CA ALA A 542 -25.07 2.89 10.80
C ALA A 542 -25.20 3.69 9.50
N ALA A 543 -26.43 3.93 9.06
CA ALA A 543 -26.68 4.84 7.95
C ALA A 543 -26.62 6.29 8.44
N VAL A 544 -25.77 7.09 7.79
CA VAL A 544 -25.63 8.50 8.13
C VAL A 544 -26.66 9.33 7.38
N LYS A 545 -27.32 10.24 8.11
CA LYS A 545 -28.14 11.32 7.54
C LYS A 545 -27.45 12.64 7.82
N TRP A 546 -27.08 13.34 6.74
CA TRP A 546 -26.48 14.66 6.85
C TRP A 546 -27.50 15.67 7.37
N TYR A 547 -27.06 16.51 8.30
CA TYR A 547 -27.78 17.71 8.69
C TYR A 547 -26.82 18.88 8.92
N VAL A 548 -27.38 20.07 9.01
CA VAL A 548 -26.66 21.28 9.39
C VAL A 548 -27.02 21.60 10.82
N ASP A 549 -26.08 21.50 11.76
CA ASP A 549 -26.36 21.92 13.14
C ASP A 549 -26.54 23.45 13.19
N PRO A 550 -27.73 23.96 13.55
CA PRO A 550 -27.95 25.40 13.64
C PRO A 550 -27.13 26.06 14.76
N ASN A 551 -26.60 25.27 15.70
CA ASN A 551 -25.78 25.74 16.81
C ASN A 551 -24.27 25.66 16.54
N ARG A 552 -23.85 25.36 15.30
CA ARG A 552 -22.45 25.40 14.89
C ARG A 552 -21.80 26.71 15.31
N ILE A 553 -20.63 26.60 15.91
CA ILE A 553 -19.75 27.73 16.17
C ILE A 553 -18.69 27.74 15.07
N TYR A 554 -18.56 28.85 14.36
CA TYR A 554 -17.49 29.06 13.38
C TYR A 554 -16.44 29.97 14.02
N SER A 555 -15.20 29.50 14.13
CA SER A 555 -14.06 30.35 14.46
C SER A 555 -13.42 30.79 13.16
N VAL A 556 -13.72 32.01 12.72
CA VAL A 556 -13.11 32.62 11.55
C VAL A 556 -11.76 33.17 11.97
N VAL A 557 -10.70 32.61 11.40
CA VAL A 557 -9.31 32.86 11.76
C VAL A 557 -8.60 33.50 10.58
N ASP A 558 -7.74 34.45 10.90
CA ASP A 558 -6.75 34.99 9.99
C ASP A 558 -5.43 35.17 10.75
N ILE A 559 -4.29 35.07 10.04
CA ILE A 559 -2.97 35.22 10.63
C ILE A 559 -2.07 36.11 9.77
N GLU A 560 -1.19 36.86 10.45
CA GLU A 560 -0.05 37.49 9.81
C GLU A 560 1.23 36.68 10.08
N THR A 561 2.14 36.67 9.11
CA THR A 561 3.30 35.78 9.14
C THR A 561 4.57 36.46 8.63
N THR A 562 5.73 35.92 9.01
CA THR A 562 7.03 36.38 8.50
C THR A 562 7.30 36.00 7.03
N GLY A 563 6.32 35.44 6.31
CA GLY A 563 6.44 34.98 4.92
C GLY A 563 5.57 33.74 4.64
N GLY A 564 5.66 33.17 3.43
CA GLY A 564 4.84 32.01 3.05
C GLY A 564 5.14 30.69 3.79
N LEU A 565 4.29 29.67 3.62
CA LEU A 565 4.37 28.36 4.28
C LEU A 565 5.70 27.59 4.10
N LYS A 566 6.49 27.89 3.06
CA LYS A 566 7.80 27.28 2.81
C LYS A 566 8.91 28.12 3.46
N GLY A 567 9.96 27.47 3.98
CA GLY A 567 11.14 28.18 4.52
C GLY A 567 11.09 28.50 6.03
N GLY A 568 10.25 27.80 6.79
CA GLY A 568 10.24 27.89 8.26
C GLY A 568 9.73 29.23 8.82
N ASN A 569 8.95 29.98 8.05
CA ASN A 569 8.30 31.23 8.50
C ASN A 569 7.36 30.98 9.67
N ARG A 570 7.05 32.05 10.42
CA ARG A 570 6.33 31.98 11.70
C ARG A 570 5.23 33.03 11.79
N ILE A 571 4.32 32.84 12.72
CA ILE A 571 3.15 33.70 12.94
C ILE A 571 3.56 34.94 13.74
N THR A 572 3.07 36.12 13.34
CA THR A 572 3.31 37.43 14.00
C THR A 572 2.05 38.03 14.60
N GLU A 573 0.87 37.67 14.11
CA GLU A 573 -0.43 38.07 14.67
C GLU A 573 -1.46 36.97 14.37
N ILE A 574 -2.45 36.83 15.24
CA ILE A 574 -3.63 36.00 15.01
C ILE A 574 -4.90 36.78 15.38
N GLY A 575 -5.93 36.64 14.56
CA GLY A 575 -7.27 37.16 14.78
C GLY A 575 -8.29 36.04 14.69
N ILE A 576 -9.24 36.00 15.62
CA ILE A 576 -10.33 35.02 15.66
C ILE A 576 -11.65 35.73 15.91
N VAL A 577 -12.65 35.44 15.10
CA VAL A 577 -14.03 35.87 15.28
C VAL A 577 -14.91 34.62 15.42
N LYS A 578 -15.61 34.48 16.54
CA LYS A 578 -16.57 33.40 16.72
C LYS A 578 -17.95 33.83 16.27
N ILE A 579 -18.55 33.01 15.43
CA ILE A 579 -19.92 33.18 14.95
C ILE A 579 -20.75 32.01 15.44
N LYS A 580 -21.94 32.28 15.98
CA LYS A 580 -22.94 31.28 16.33
C LYS A 580 -24.32 31.81 15.94
N GLN A 581 -25.14 30.99 15.28
CA GLN A 581 -26.49 31.37 14.84
C GLN A 581 -26.54 32.69 14.04
N GLY A 582 -25.52 32.94 13.22
CA GLY A 582 -25.44 34.15 12.40
C GLY A 582 -24.89 35.40 13.11
N GLU A 583 -24.65 35.33 14.42
CA GLU A 583 -24.18 36.46 15.22
C GLU A 583 -22.72 36.27 15.67
N ILE A 584 -21.98 37.37 15.76
CA ILE A 584 -20.64 37.36 16.37
C ILE A 584 -20.81 37.25 17.88
N VAL A 585 -20.31 36.17 18.46
CA VAL A 585 -20.44 35.88 19.90
C VAL A 585 -19.17 36.14 20.69
N ASP A 586 -18.01 36.21 20.02
CA ASP A 586 -16.73 36.47 20.66
C ASP A 586 -15.67 36.90 19.63
N THR A 587 -14.64 37.63 20.08
CA THR A 587 -13.48 38.00 19.27
C THR A 587 -12.20 37.91 20.09
N TRP A 588 -11.13 37.39 19.50
CA TRP A 588 -9.84 37.27 20.16
C TRP A 588 -8.72 37.63 19.20
N THR A 589 -7.71 38.36 19.68
CA THR A 589 -6.52 38.68 18.89
C THR A 589 -5.30 38.84 19.77
N THR A 590 -4.12 38.52 19.23
CA THR A 590 -2.85 38.79 19.89
C THR A 590 -1.74 38.94 18.85
N LEU A 591 -0.81 39.85 19.12
CA LEU A 591 0.52 39.80 18.50
C LEU A 591 1.28 38.60 19.06
N ILE A 592 2.22 38.09 18.27
CA ILE A 592 3.05 36.94 18.63
C ILE A 592 4.49 37.28 18.29
N ASN A 593 5.39 37.04 19.24
CA ASN A 593 6.82 37.09 18.97
C ASN A 593 7.22 35.86 18.14
N PRO A 594 7.61 36.02 16.86
CA PRO A 594 7.97 34.90 16.01
C PRO A 594 9.37 34.34 16.36
N GLU A 595 10.11 34.93 17.29
CA GLU A 595 11.49 34.57 17.64
C GLU A 595 12.43 34.56 16.41
N ARG A 596 12.15 35.45 15.45
CA ARG A 596 12.96 35.66 14.24
C ARG A 596 12.72 37.07 13.68
N PRO A 597 13.69 37.64 12.95
CA PRO A 597 13.49 38.93 12.30
C PRO A 597 12.34 38.90 11.28
N ILE A 598 11.52 39.94 11.27
CA ILE A 598 10.45 40.15 10.29
C ILE A 598 11.04 40.83 9.05
N PRO A 599 10.94 40.22 7.84
CA PRO A 599 11.45 40.84 6.62
C PRO A 599 10.78 42.19 6.32
N ARG A 600 11.55 43.17 5.85
CA ARG A 600 11.04 44.54 5.56
C ARG A 600 9.80 44.56 4.67
N PHE A 601 9.73 43.69 3.66
CA PHE A 601 8.57 43.63 2.76
C PHE A 601 7.30 43.17 3.48
N ILE A 602 7.40 42.30 4.50
CA ILE A 602 6.27 41.89 5.34
C ILE A 602 5.85 43.04 6.25
N THR A 603 6.80 43.75 6.84
CA THR A 603 6.52 44.95 7.64
C THR A 603 5.82 46.02 6.81
N SER A 604 6.21 46.22 5.55
CA SER A 604 5.52 47.15 4.65
C SER A 604 4.10 46.70 4.28
N LEU A 605 3.83 45.39 4.29
CA LEU A 605 2.51 44.83 3.96
C LEU A 605 1.55 44.88 5.16
N THR A 606 2.03 44.48 6.34
CA THR A 606 1.21 44.24 7.54
C THR A 606 1.28 45.37 8.56
N GLY A 607 2.29 46.24 8.46
CA GLY A 607 2.62 47.23 9.48
C GLY A 607 3.31 46.64 10.71
N ILE A 608 3.43 45.32 10.84
CA ILE A 608 4.04 44.65 12.00
C ILE A 608 5.56 44.63 11.86
N ASN A 609 6.26 45.21 12.83
CA ASN A 609 7.71 45.27 12.90
C ASN A 609 8.26 44.55 14.14
N ASP A 610 9.58 44.29 14.15
CA ASP A 610 10.25 43.58 15.25
C ASP A 610 10.03 44.26 16.62
N ALA A 611 9.93 45.59 16.66
CA ALA A 611 9.70 46.32 17.91
C ALA A 611 8.32 46.04 18.50
N MET A 612 7.27 45.95 17.67
CA MET A 612 5.90 45.65 18.10
C MET A 612 5.77 44.26 18.73
N VAL A 613 6.46 43.26 18.17
CA VAL A 613 6.36 41.87 18.63
C VAL A 613 7.40 41.49 19.67
N SER A 614 8.37 42.36 19.96
CA SER A 614 9.47 42.06 20.90
C SER A 614 9.00 41.64 22.29
N ASN A 615 7.95 42.28 22.81
CA ASN A 615 7.34 42.01 24.11
C ASN A 615 6.03 41.21 24.00
N ALA A 616 5.66 40.77 22.80
CA ALA A 616 4.49 39.91 22.59
C ALA A 616 4.79 38.47 23.05
N PRO A 617 3.77 37.69 23.44
CA PRO A 617 3.99 36.30 23.82
C PRO A 617 4.53 35.46 22.66
N ILE A 618 5.34 34.44 22.96
CA ILE A 618 5.75 33.44 21.96
C ILE A 618 4.61 32.44 21.72
N PHE A 619 4.66 31.71 20.61
CA PHE A 619 3.57 30.79 20.25
C PHE A 619 3.26 29.75 21.35
N SER A 620 4.26 29.22 22.03
CA SER A 620 4.05 28.21 23.09
C SER A 620 3.24 28.75 24.28
N GLU A 621 3.31 30.05 24.55
CA GLU A 621 2.56 30.69 25.65
C GLU A 621 1.08 30.88 25.28
N ILE A 622 0.77 31.07 24.01
CA ILE A 622 -0.60 31.22 23.52
C ILE A 622 -1.25 29.91 23.08
N ALA A 623 -0.51 28.80 23.01
CA ALA A 623 -1.01 27.54 22.46
C ALA A 623 -2.26 27.02 23.21
N ALA A 624 -2.25 27.00 24.54
CA ALA A 624 -3.39 26.57 25.34
C ALA A 624 -4.59 27.55 25.23
N PRO A 625 -4.41 28.88 25.37
CA PRO A 625 -5.46 29.86 25.09
C PRO A 625 -6.06 29.73 23.69
N LEU A 626 -5.24 29.55 22.66
CA LEU A 626 -5.67 29.38 21.27
C LEU A 626 -6.52 28.11 21.10
N LEU A 627 -6.08 26.97 21.63
CA LEU A 627 -6.84 25.73 21.57
C LEU A 627 -8.17 25.83 22.31
N ASN A 628 -8.20 26.50 23.46
CA ASN A 628 -9.44 26.79 24.17
C ASN A 628 -10.37 27.67 23.33
N GLN A 629 -9.81 28.66 22.62
CA GLN A 629 -10.58 29.51 21.73
C GLN A 629 -11.14 28.74 20.53
N LEU A 630 -10.39 27.80 19.95
CA LEU A 630 -10.86 27.00 18.81
C LEU A 630 -11.76 25.82 19.19
N SER A 631 -11.78 25.42 20.46
CA SER A 631 -12.51 24.25 20.94
C SER A 631 -14.00 24.32 20.63
N GLY A 632 -14.58 23.20 20.18
CA GLY A 632 -16.00 23.07 19.87
C GLY A 632 -16.48 23.90 18.67
N SER A 633 -15.56 24.40 17.84
CA SER A 633 -15.88 25.23 16.67
C SER A 633 -15.27 24.68 15.37
N ILE A 634 -15.73 25.23 14.24
CA ILE A 634 -15.19 24.96 12.91
C ILE A 634 -14.14 26.00 12.60
N PHE A 635 -12.97 25.56 12.15
CA PHE A 635 -11.92 26.46 11.71
C PHE A 635 -12.29 27.04 10.34
N VAL A 636 -12.57 28.33 10.27
CA VAL A 636 -12.89 29.00 9.01
C VAL A 636 -11.78 29.97 8.68
N ALA A 637 -11.34 30.03 7.43
CA ALA A 637 -10.42 31.09 6.98
C ALA A 637 -10.51 31.33 5.47
N HIS A 638 -10.05 32.50 5.05
CA HIS A 638 -10.03 32.92 3.65
C HIS A 638 -8.78 32.38 2.94
N ASN A 639 -8.89 31.15 2.41
CA ASN A 639 -7.77 30.26 2.03
C ASN A 639 -7.28 29.37 3.18
N VAL A 640 -8.21 28.62 3.77
CA VAL A 640 -8.01 27.86 5.01
C VAL A 640 -6.76 27.01 5.15
N ASN A 641 -6.21 26.49 4.05
CA ASN A 641 -4.99 25.67 4.12
C ASN A 641 -3.75 26.48 4.50
N PHE A 642 -3.77 27.80 4.32
CA PHE A 642 -2.70 28.70 4.72
C PHE A 642 -2.65 28.83 6.25
N ASP A 643 -3.69 29.41 6.84
CA ASP A 643 -3.80 29.71 8.26
C ASP A 643 -3.75 28.45 9.11
N TYR A 644 -4.56 27.45 8.74
CA TYR A 644 -4.58 26.15 9.40
C TYR A 644 -3.20 25.47 9.32
N GLY A 645 -2.52 25.59 8.18
CA GLY A 645 -1.21 24.99 7.96
C GLY A 645 -0.13 25.59 8.88
N PHE A 646 -0.17 26.89 9.12
CA PHE A 646 0.75 27.57 10.04
C PHE A 646 0.47 27.21 11.49
N ILE A 647 -0.79 27.28 11.94
CA ILE A 647 -1.17 26.91 13.31
C ILE A 647 -0.83 25.45 13.58
N LYS A 648 -1.12 24.55 12.64
CA LYS A 648 -0.75 23.14 12.75
C LYS A 648 0.77 22.97 12.91
N LYS A 649 1.58 23.66 12.10
CA LYS A 649 3.05 23.58 12.20
C LYS A 649 3.59 24.12 13.52
N GLU A 650 3.06 25.24 14.01
CA GLU A 650 3.49 25.80 15.29
C GLU A 650 3.08 24.88 16.48
N LEU A 651 1.90 24.25 16.44
CA LEU A 651 1.49 23.24 17.43
C LEU A 651 2.32 21.96 17.35
N GLU A 652 2.62 21.47 16.14
CA GLU A 652 3.48 20.30 15.92
C GLU A 652 4.89 20.51 16.51
N ARG A 653 5.42 21.73 16.43
CA ARG A 653 6.74 22.07 17.02
C ARG A 653 6.80 21.92 18.53
N ILE A 654 5.67 22.05 19.22
CA ILE A 654 5.55 21.85 20.67
C ILE A 654 4.92 20.49 21.02
N GLY A 655 4.88 19.56 20.07
CA GLY A 655 4.43 18.18 20.30
C GLY A 655 2.91 18.00 20.37
N ILE A 656 2.13 19.01 19.98
CA ILE A 656 0.66 18.95 19.98
C ILE A 656 0.15 18.60 18.58
N ASN A 657 -0.55 17.48 18.45
CA ASN A 657 -1.23 17.13 17.21
C ASN A 657 -2.53 17.93 17.07
N PHE A 658 -2.71 18.61 15.95
CA PHE A 658 -3.86 19.49 15.71
C PHE A 658 -4.71 19.03 14.51
N LYS A 659 -5.93 18.56 14.81
CA LYS A 659 -6.94 18.16 13.84
C LYS A 659 -8.31 18.72 14.25
N MET A 660 -8.95 19.49 13.37
CA MET A 660 -10.32 19.96 13.56
C MET A 660 -11.04 20.15 12.21
N PRO A 661 -12.39 20.15 12.18
CA PRO A 661 -13.15 20.49 10.98
C PRO A 661 -12.78 21.88 10.47
N LYS A 662 -12.70 22.04 9.15
CA LYS A 662 -12.29 23.31 8.53
C LYS A 662 -13.14 23.66 7.31
N LEU A 663 -13.35 24.95 7.09
CA LEU A 663 -14.12 25.51 5.98
C LEU A 663 -13.35 26.66 5.33
N CYS A 664 -13.37 26.71 4.00
CA CYS A 664 -12.67 27.74 3.23
C CYS A 664 -13.66 28.70 2.59
N THR A 665 -13.66 29.97 3.00
CA THR A 665 -14.60 30.96 2.44
C THR A 665 -14.37 31.17 0.95
N VAL A 666 -13.14 31.01 0.42
CA VAL A 666 -12.89 31.06 -1.04
C VAL A 666 -13.66 29.97 -1.79
N VAL A 667 -13.68 28.76 -1.24
CA VAL A 667 -14.38 27.61 -1.85
C VAL A 667 -15.88 27.83 -1.77
N GLU A 668 -16.39 28.23 -0.61
CA GLU A 668 -17.82 28.45 -0.43
C GLU A 668 -18.32 29.66 -1.25
N SER A 669 -17.58 30.77 -1.28
CA SER A 669 -17.92 31.92 -2.13
C SER A 669 -17.92 31.59 -3.63
N ARG A 670 -17.04 30.70 -4.11
CA ARG A 670 -17.06 30.23 -5.51
C ARG A 670 -18.29 29.41 -5.85
N LYS A 671 -18.83 28.66 -4.88
CA LYS A 671 -20.06 27.89 -5.06
C LYS A 671 -21.27 28.80 -5.08
N ALA A 672 -21.36 29.71 -4.10
CA ALA A 672 -22.49 30.63 -3.95
C ALA A 672 -22.52 31.71 -5.04
N PHE A 673 -21.39 32.31 -5.38
CA PHE A 673 -21.31 33.48 -6.27
C PHE A 673 -20.52 33.19 -7.54
N LYS A 674 -21.11 32.44 -8.47
CA LYS A 674 -20.42 32.01 -9.71
C LYS A 674 -20.10 33.20 -10.63
N GLY A 675 -18.92 33.15 -11.28
CA GLY A 675 -18.55 34.06 -12.37
C GLY A 675 -17.80 35.33 -11.98
N LEU A 676 -17.44 35.53 -10.70
CA LEU A 676 -16.64 36.68 -10.28
C LEU A 676 -15.20 36.61 -10.83
N LYS A 677 -14.64 37.79 -11.16
CA LYS A 677 -13.28 37.93 -11.74
C LYS A 677 -12.16 37.56 -10.75
N SER A 678 -12.39 37.75 -9.45
CA SER A 678 -11.44 37.43 -8.39
C SER A 678 -12.20 37.05 -7.11
N TYR A 679 -11.60 36.14 -6.33
CA TYR A 679 -12.13 35.67 -5.04
C TYR A 679 -11.16 35.94 -3.89
N SER A 680 -10.24 36.90 -4.04
CA SER A 680 -9.42 37.38 -2.92
C SER A 680 -10.29 38.18 -1.95
N LEU A 681 -9.99 38.15 -0.66
CA LEU A 681 -10.76 38.82 0.39
C LEU A 681 -11.01 40.30 0.09
N GLY A 682 -9.99 41.06 -0.30
CA GLY A 682 -10.13 42.48 -0.64
C GLY A 682 -11.10 42.75 -1.79
N ASN A 683 -11.01 41.98 -2.90
CA ASN A 683 -11.93 42.13 -4.03
C ASN A 683 -13.37 41.72 -3.69
N LEU A 684 -13.56 40.67 -2.89
CA LEU A 684 -14.89 40.25 -2.46
C LEU A 684 -15.50 41.25 -1.47
N SER A 685 -14.67 41.80 -0.57
CA SER A 685 -15.10 42.83 0.38
C SER A 685 -15.54 44.09 -0.37
N ALA A 686 -14.76 44.53 -1.38
CA ALA A 686 -15.15 45.65 -2.24
C ALA A 686 -16.43 45.36 -3.06
N HIS A 687 -16.58 44.13 -3.57
CA HIS A 687 -17.73 43.75 -4.39
C HIS A 687 -19.04 43.70 -3.60
N PHE A 688 -19.01 43.15 -2.38
CA PHE A 688 -20.18 43.00 -1.51
C PHE A 688 -20.33 44.10 -0.46
N ASN A 689 -19.49 45.14 -0.53
CA ASN A 689 -19.46 46.25 0.42
C ASN A 689 -19.30 45.79 1.89
N LEU A 690 -18.40 44.84 2.12
CA LEU A 690 -18.04 44.34 3.45
C LEU A 690 -17.02 45.28 4.11
N ASP A 691 -17.08 45.37 5.43
CA ASP A 691 -16.20 46.27 6.19
C ASP A 691 -14.79 45.68 6.34
N LEU A 692 -13.81 46.29 5.64
CA LEU A 692 -12.40 45.93 5.67
C LEU A 692 -11.56 47.21 5.84
N THR A 693 -11.47 47.70 7.08
CA THR A 693 -10.89 49.01 7.40
C THR A 693 -9.35 49.01 7.41
N ASN A 694 -8.72 48.00 8.01
CA ASN A 694 -7.25 47.83 8.04
C ASN A 694 -6.86 46.49 7.42
N HIS A 695 -6.85 46.43 6.08
CA HIS A 695 -6.39 45.23 5.40
C HIS A 695 -4.96 44.87 5.83
N HIS A 696 -4.72 43.58 6.11
CA HIS A 696 -3.48 43.04 6.71
C HIS A 696 -3.32 43.28 8.23
N ARG A 697 -4.45 43.37 8.92
CA ARG A 697 -4.56 43.16 10.37
C ARG A 697 -5.43 41.95 10.62
N ALA A 698 -4.91 40.99 11.36
CA ALA A 698 -5.51 39.66 11.43
C ALA A 698 -6.97 39.69 11.92
N LEU A 699 -7.30 40.51 12.92
CA LEU A 699 -8.69 40.59 13.41
C LEU A 699 -9.65 41.25 12.42
N ASP A 700 -9.20 42.25 11.67
CA ASP A 700 -10.04 42.98 10.72
C ASP A 700 -10.29 42.13 9.46
N ASP A 701 -9.27 41.42 8.97
CA ASP A 701 -9.41 40.44 7.89
C ASP A 701 -10.32 39.26 8.32
N ALA A 702 -10.19 38.77 9.56
CA ALA A 702 -11.09 37.74 10.11
C ALA A 702 -12.55 38.23 10.21
N LYS A 703 -12.80 39.50 10.57
CA LYS A 703 -14.15 40.09 10.59
C LYS A 703 -14.74 40.20 9.18
N ALA A 704 -13.96 40.64 8.19
CA ALA A 704 -14.41 40.70 6.81
C ALA A 704 -14.74 39.29 6.27
N ALA A 705 -13.89 38.30 6.57
CA ALA A 705 -14.15 36.91 6.23
C ALA A 705 -15.38 36.34 6.94
N ALA A 706 -15.66 36.77 8.18
CA ALA A 706 -16.87 36.43 8.92
C ALA A 706 -18.14 36.98 8.26
N GLN A 707 -18.15 38.25 7.85
CA GLN A 707 -19.25 38.83 7.10
C GLN A 707 -19.48 38.11 5.77
N LEU A 708 -18.39 37.76 5.07
CA LEU A 708 -18.46 36.98 3.82
C LEU A 708 -19.06 35.59 4.06
N LEU A 709 -18.69 34.90 5.14
CA LEU A 709 -19.26 33.60 5.50
C LEU A 709 -20.78 33.69 5.73
N LEU A 710 -21.23 34.71 6.47
CA LEU A 710 -22.64 34.95 6.73
C LEU A 710 -23.42 35.18 5.43
N LEU A 711 -22.87 35.97 4.51
CA LEU A 711 -23.47 36.23 3.21
C LEU A 711 -23.61 34.96 2.36
N VAL A 712 -22.57 34.11 2.36
CA VAL A 712 -22.61 32.80 1.68
C VAL A 712 -23.70 31.91 2.26
N GLN A 713 -23.79 31.80 3.59
CA GLN A 713 -24.79 30.97 4.26
C GLN A 713 -26.24 31.44 4.01
N GLN A 714 -26.46 32.75 3.91
CA GLN A 714 -27.75 33.31 3.53
C GLN A 714 -28.14 32.96 2.09
N THR A 715 -27.15 32.90 1.19
CA THR A 715 -27.37 32.56 -0.24
C THR A 715 -27.71 31.09 -0.41
N ASP A 716 -27.06 30.19 0.33
CA ASP A 716 -27.33 28.74 0.29
C ASP A 716 -28.68 28.35 0.94
N SER A 717 -29.28 29.25 1.73
CA SER A 717 -30.58 29.05 2.38
C SER A 717 -31.78 29.48 1.50
N GLN A 718 -31.53 30.01 0.30
CA GLN A 718 -32.52 30.39 -0.72
C GLN A 718 -32.52 29.38 -1.86
#